data_AF-A0A661XQJ3-F1
#
_entry.id   AF-A0A661XQJ3-F1
#
_cell.length_a   1.000
_cell.length_b   1.000
_cell.length_c   1.000
_cell.angle_alpha   90.00
_cell.angle_beta   90.00
_cell.angle_gamma   90.00
#
_symmetry.space_group_name_H-M   'P 1'
#
loop_
_entity.id
_entity.type
_entity.pdbx_description
1 polymer ?
#
loop_
_entity_poly.entity_id
_entity_poly.type
_entity_poly.pdbx_seq_one_letter_code
_entity_poly.pdbx_strand_id
1 'polypeptide(L)'
;MSGLTHHYIFVKRLIMKLSPHITLACYLALLSFSVGYSQSVGINTQTPDSSAALEIKSTSQGLLIPRMNTMQRTGIDDPAEGLLVFDSQEGTFWYFQDSSWEELRAGVFKNENGVVRNTGDHASEDFVFGAANLPPTVQALDTLFFFDKSRGAFRVGSADSASWKTDSLGWSSFAAGRNTKAIGRYSSAFGINTKATGTASSAFGSQTSATDFAAVAFGSGTKAQGSYSVAFGQNTEAIGSRSTALGNSSLASGSSSFAAGSDTEAIGINSTAIGFRSKANGNYSTAMGYRSIANGSQSVAMGFDSEANGLYSFATGFRTVAQGTASVSIGRQTEAIGNYSLAISRNTDAIGDYSIASGYYTEAIGDRSVSLGHYTKAGSYASLALGKFNVGLGNDSTWVATEPVFEIGNGTSDGARANALTVLKNGKTGIGTHLPDQLLDVRGTSQIKLNSSISSPHLILHEESTTDFARLKFNNSNAETSWTIAGRPKSDTTSSQLHFYLEGVGNIMSVHGSDRVGIRKTSPESALHINAKPNDNGLRVQLNNNTRFLVLKNGGISMGANNNDVTNSDVYIANQLYFSGINNLPTHRIHLPNDSDDADGKGLAYEWAVYSDGRVKKNVEPLAYGLADVLALNPVSYNHHSSQFNTNGLQLTNEFESEIGFIAQEVHQVIAEAVNQPTNENEALWSMDYERLVPVLVKAIQELASDNDALLGQLERQTAMNRRYEMRLTQIESIMAQLIEQGDSESSNTSMK
;
A
#
# COMPACT_ATOMS: atom_id res chain seq x y z
N MET A 1 -56.56 52.48 -108.33
CA MET A 1 -57.46 52.21 -109.48
C MET A 1 -58.86 52.04 -108.91
N SER A 2 -59.59 53.14 -108.74
CA SER A 2 -60.66 53.63 -109.64
C SER A 2 -61.88 52.70 -109.61
N GLY A 3 -62.87 52.95 -108.74
CA GLY A 3 -64.09 53.72 -109.07
C GLY A 3 -65.25 52.72 -109.33
N LEU A 4 -66.55 52.94 -109.08
CA LEU A 4 -67.40 54.07 -108.71
C LEU A 4 -68.57 53.50 -107.86
N THR A 5 -69.05 54.09 -106.75
CA THR A 5 -69.94 55.26 -106.55
C THR A 5 -71.42 55.11 -106.99
N HIS A 6 -72.32 55.12 -105.97
CA HIS A 6 -73.65 55.78 -105.91
C HIS A 6 -74.84 55.16 -106.69
N HIS A 7 -76.12 55.23 -106.30
CA HIS A 7 -76.84 56.12 -105.40
C HIS A 7 -78.18 55.50 -104.93
N TYR A 8 -78.76 56.10 -103.91
CA TYR A 8 -79.88 55.67 -103.06
C TYR A 8 -81.15 56.50 -103.41
N ILE A 9 -82.34 55.92 -103.19
CA ILE A 9 -83.65 56.58 -102.88
C ILE A 9 -84.37 57.39 -103.98
N PHE A 10 -85.57 56.93 -104.40
CA PHE A 10 -86.88 57.63 -104.27
C PHE A 10 -88.01 56.71 -104.81
N VAL A 11 -88.76 56.01 -103.94
CA VAL A 11 -90.02 56.41 -103.28
C VAL A 11 -91.28 56.38 -104.18
N LYS A 12 -92.19 55.48 -103.81
CA LYS A 12 -93.67 55.53 -103.88
C LYS A 12 -94.36 55.89 -105.22
N ARG A 13 -95.05 54.88 -105.81
CA ARG A 13 -96.53 54.77 -105.93
C ARG A 13 -96.94 53.85 -107.11
N LEU A 14 -97.54 52.69 -106.79
CA LEU A 14 -98.74 52.08 -107.42
C LEU A 14 -98.92 50.67 -106.79
N ILE A 15 -99.78 50.44 -105.79
CA ILE A 15 -101.23 50.18 -105.86
C ILE A 15 -101.62 48.82 -106.52
N MET A 16 -102.19 47.93 -105.68
CA MET A 16 -103.24 46.91 -105.93
C MET A 16 -102.89 45.63 -106.73
N LYS A 17 -103.35 44.40 -106.44
CA LYS A 17 -104.59 43.91 -105.77
C LYS A 17 -104.57 42.36 -105.51
N LEU A 18 -105.28 41.93 -104.45
CA LEU A 18 -105.94 40.62 -104.11
C LEU A 18 -105.09 39.36 -103.83
N SER A 19 -105.33 38.50 -102.81
CA SER A 19 -106.55 38.14 -102.02
C SER A 19 -106.22 37.54 -100.61
N PRO A 20 -107.07 37.71 -99.55
CA PRO A 20 -106.89 37.15 -98.20
C PRO A 20 -108.02 36.23 -97.69
N HIS A 21 -107.71 35.06 -97.11
CA HIS A 21 -108.55 34.34 -96.13
C HIS A 21 -107.64 33.71 -95.05
N ILE A 22 -107.46 34.38 -93.91
CA ILE A 22 -108.07 34.05 -92.61
C ILE A 22 -107.36 32.87 -91.91
N THR A 23 -106.41 33.13 -91.00
CA THR A 23 -106.69 33.26 -89.54
C THR A 23 -107.64 32.20 -88.98
N LEU A 24 -107.26 30.92 -89.16
CA LEU A 24 -107.60 29.81 -88.25
C LEU A 24 -106.30 29.13 -87.74
N ALA A 25 -105.27 29.93 -87.55
CA ALA A 25 -104.39 29.72 -86.40
C ALA A 25 -105.21 30.11 -85.17
N CYS A 26 -105.23 29.26 -84.13
CA CYS A 26 -104.64 29.66 -82.84
C CYS A 26 -105.04 28.81 -81.63
N TYR A 27 -106.10 27.99 -81.62
CA TYR A 27 -106.69 27.69 -80.30
C TYR A 27 -107.00 26.24 -79.91
N LEU A 28 -106.74 25.25 -80.75
CA LEU A 28 -106.73 23.84 -80.31
C LEU A 28 -105.29 23.33 -80.36
N ALA A 29 -104.54 23.51 -79.26
CA ALA A 29 -104.42 22.48 -78.23
C ALA A 29 -103.57 21.30 -78.78
N LEU A 30 -102.24 21.33 -78.71
CA LEU A 30 -101.43 21.73 -77.56
C LEU A 30 -101.89 20.95 -76.31
N LEU A 31 -101.66 19.63 -76.31
CA LEU A 31 -101.42 18.81 -75.12
C LEU A 31 -100.99 17.40 -75.58
N SER A 32 -99.97 16.86 -74.91
CA SER A 32 -99.41 15.51 -75.06
C SER A 32 -98.66 15.21 -76.37
N PHE A 33 -97.43 15.70 -76.47
CA PHE A 33 -96.23 14.85 -76.41
C PHE A 33 -95.03 15.78 -76.28
N SER A 34 -94.75 16.17 -75.05
CA SER A 34 -93.43 16.61 -74.62
C SER A 34 -92.50 15.40 -74.66
N VAL A 35 -92.01 15.06 -75.85
CA VAL A 35 -90.76 14.32 -75.96
C VAL A 35 -89.69 15.39 -76.00
N GLY A 36 -89.00 15.58 -74.87
CA GLY A 36 -87.81 16.39 -74.79
C GLY A 36 -86.77 15.80 -75.73
N TYR A 37 -86.77 16.25 -76.99
CA TYR A 37 -85.57 16.17 -77.81
C TYR A 37 -84.67 17.27 -77.31
N SER A 38 -83.55 16.85 -76.71
CA SER A 38 -82.48 17.68 -76.18
C SER A 38 -82.25 18.90 -77.07
N GLN A 39 -82.21 20.11 -76.49
CA GLN A 39 -81.87 21.36 -77.20
C GLN A 39 -80.38 21.42 -77.56
N SER A 40 -79.80 20.29 -77.94
CA SER A 40 -78.43 20.20 -78.36
C SER A 40 -78.39 20.48 -79.86
N VAL A 41 -77.82 21.63 -80.23
CA VAL A 41 -77.53 21.92 -81.63
C VAL A 41 -76.32 21.09 -82.02
N GLY A 42 -76.53 20.09 -82.86
CA GLY A 42 -75.44 19.32 -83.48
C GLY A 42 -75.03 19.95 -84.80
N ILE A 43 -73.76 20.32 -84.93
CA ILE A 43 -73.16 20.66 -86.23
C ILE A 43 -72.26 19.49 -86.64
N ASN A 44 -72.62 18.83 -87.75
CA ASN A 44 -71.94 17.63 -88.27
C ASN A 44 -71.96 16.38 -87.35
N THR A 45 -72.91 16.32 -86.41
CA THR A 45 -73.27 15.11 -85.64
C THR A 45 -74.79 14.99 -85.55
N GLN A 46 -75.31 13.76 -85.64
CA GLN A 46 -76.75 13.51 -85.56
C GLN A 46 -77.21 13.06 -84.17
N THR A 47 -76.26 12.73 -83.29
CA THR A 47 -76.51 12.39 -81.89
C THR A 47 -75.63 13.29 -81.03
N PRO A 48 -75.97 14.57 -80.88
CA PRO A 48 -75.19 15.46 -80.04
C PRO A 48 -75.30 14.98 -78.59
N ASP A 49 -74.20 15.06 -77.86
CA ASP A 49 -74.14 14.66 -76.45
C ASP A 49 -75.27 15.33 -75.67
N SER A 50 -76.02 14.55 -74.88
CA SER A 50 -77.19 15.06 -74.16
C SER A 50 -76.83 16.09 -73.08
N SER A 51 -75.56 16.17 -72.68
CA SER A 51 -75.06 17.16 -71.74
C SER A 51 -74.64 18.50 -72.38
N ALA A 52 -74.55 18.59 -73.71
CA ALA A 52 -74.11 19.79 -74.42
C ALA A 52 -75.27 20.53 -75.10
N ALA A 53 -75.40 21.84 -74.91
CA ALA A 53 -76.36 22.66 -75.67
C ALA A 53 -75.91 22.90 -77.13
N LEU A 54 -74.62 22.77 -77.43
CA LEU A 54 -74.04 22.87 -78.77
C LEU A 54 -72.85 21.90 -78.86
N GLU A 55 -72.92 20.93 -79.79
CA GLU A 55 -71.78 20.07 -80.15
C GLU A 55 -71.42 20.32 -81.62
N ILE A 56 -70.17 20.66 -81.86
CA ILE A 56 -69.62 20.82 -83.21
C ILE A 56 -68.65 19.67 -83.44
N LYS A 57 -69.03 18.69 -84.27
CA LYS A 57 -68.20 17.54 -84.61
C LYS A 57 -67.53 17.76 -85.96
N SER A 58 -66.36 18.41 -85.96
CA SER A 58 -65.57 18.66 -87.17
C SER A 58 -64.10 18.36 -86.92
N THR A 59 -63.42 17.82 -87.94
CA THR A 59 -61.97 17.57 -87.93
C THR A 59 -61.16 18.60 -88.71
N SER A 60 -61.83 19.52 -89.42
CA SER A 60 -61.18 20.50 -90.32
C SER A 60 -61.65 21.94 -90.13
N GLN A 61 -62.70 22.16 -89.34
CA GLN A 61 -63.27 23.49 -89.07
C GLN A 61 -63.44 23.64 -87.56
N GLY A 62 -63.17 24.84 -87.03
CA GLY A 62 -63.38 25.18 -85.62
C GLY A 62 -64.52 26.18 -85.42
N LEU A 63 -64.72 26.62 -84.17
CA LEU A 63 -65.63 27.70 -83.83
C LEU A 63 -64.86 29.03 -83.80
N LEU A 64 -65.31 30.01 -84.59
CA LEU A 64 -64.76 31.36 -84.53
C LEU A 64 -65.56 32.18 -83.50
N ILE A 65 -64.95 32.46 -82.35
CA ILE A 65 -65.51 33.30 -81.28
C ILE A 65 -65.40 34.79 -81.67
N PRO A 66 -66.27 35.71 -81.20
CA PRO A 66 -66.18 37.13 -81.51
C PRO A 66 -64.77 37.70 -81.28
N ARG A 67 -64.23 38.36 -82.31
CA ARG A 67 -62.91 38.99 -82.30
C ARG A 67 -63.07 40.50 -82.26
N MET A 68 -62.42 41.15 -81.31
CA MET A 68 -62.50 42.60 -81.09
C MET A 68 -61.19 43.12 -80.48
N ASN A 69 -60.88 44.41 -80.54
CA ASN A 69 -59.69 44.96 -79.87
C ASN A 69 -59.97 45.24 -78.38
N THR A 70 -58.94 45.58 -77.60
CA THR A 70 -59.06 45.79 -76.15
C THR A 70 -60.11 46.85 -75.80
N MET A 71 -60.14 47.96 -76.53
CA MET A 71 -61.12 49.02 -76.33
C MET A 71 -62.56 48.56 -76.60
N GLN A 72 -62.75 47.74 -77.64
CA GLN A 72 -64.05 47.16 -77.97
C GLN A 72 -64.49 46.10 -76.95
N ARG A 73 -63.57 45.31 -76.39
CA ARG A 73 -63.84 44.34 -75.31
C ARG A 73 -64.24 45.05 -74.03
N THR A 74 -63.43 46.01 -73.56
CA THR A 74 -63.72 46.76 -72.33
C THR A 74 -64.89 47.73 -72.48
N GLY A 75 -65.30 48.03 -73.73
CA GLY A 75 -66.45 48.86 -74.05
C GLY A 75 -67.75 48.10 -74.33
N ILE A 76 -67.80 46.79 -74.04
CA ILE A 76 -69.08 46.07 -74.00
C ILE A 76 -69.83 46.54 -72.75
N ASP A 77 -70.99 47.16 -72.93
CA ASP A 77 -71.88 47.52 -71.83
C ASP A 77 -72.55 46.25 -71.26
N ASP A 78 -72.54 46.09 -69.94
CA ASP A 78 -73.14 44.96 -69.19
C ASP A 78 -72.87 43.55 -69.78
N PRO A 79 -71.60 43.13 -69.96
CA PRO A 79 -71.28 41.82 -70.52
C PRO A 79 -71.80 40.68 -69.62
N ALA A 80 -72.32 39.63 -70.24
CA ALA A 80 -72.82 38.46 -69.53
C ALA A 80 -71.68 37.67 -68.87
N GLU A 81 -71.93 37.10 -67.69
CA GLU A 81 -70.99 36.22 -67.01
C GLU A 81 -70.70 34.97 -67.88
N GLY A 82 -69.42 34.60 -68.00
CA GLY A 82 -68.92 33.57 -68.90
C GLY A 82 -68.77 33.99 -70.36
N LEU A 83 -69.04 35.27 -70.72
CA LEU A 83 -68.89 35.74 -72.10
C LEU A 83 -67.45 35.63 -72.57
N LEU A 84 -67.18 34.69 -73.49
CA LEU A 84 -65.87 34.45 -74.09
C LEU A 84 -65.69 35.30 -75.36
N VAL A 85 -64.59 36.05 -75.42
CA VAL A 85 -64.18 36.82 -76.60
C VAL A 85 -62.70 36.57 -76.89
N PHE A 86 -62.29 36.84 -78.13
CA PHE A 86 -60.89 36.92 -78.51
C PHE A 86 -60.46 38.38 -78.64
N ASP A 87 -59.60 38.84 -77.74
CA ASP A 87 -59.01 40.17 -77.83
C ASP A 87 -57.90 40.14 -78.89
N SER A 88 -58.15 40.79 -80.02
CA SER A 88 -57.25 40.83 -81.18
C SER A 88 -56.02 41.72 -80.99
N GLN A 89 -56.01 42.60 -79.98
CA GLN A 89 -54.85 43.44 -79.65
C GLN A 89 -53.93 42.73 -78.64
N GLU A 90 -54.50 42.08 -77.63
CA GLU A 90 -53.75 41.24 -76.66
C GLU A 90 -53.41 39.85 -77.24
N GLY A 91 -54.16 39.40 -78.25
CA GLY A 91 -53.94 38.12 -78.92
C GLY A 91 -54.39 36.90 -78.12
N THR A 92 -55.17 37.07 -77.04
CA THR A 92 -55.60 35.99 -76.15
C THR A 92 -57.11 35.93 -75.98
N PHE A 93 -57.61 34.79 -75.49
CA PHE A 93 -59.01 34.65 -75.11
C PHE A 93 -59.25 35.27 -73.75
N TRP A 94 -60.35 35.98 -73.62
CA TRP A 94 -60.79 36.58 -72.36
C TRP A 94 -62.25 36.20 -72.12
N TYR A 95 -62.60 35.98 -70.87
CA TYR A 95 -63.97 35.73 -70.48
C TYR A 95 -64.39 36.68 -69.37
N PHE A 96 -65.64 37.11 -69.37
CA PHE A 96 -66.15 38.01 -68.34
C PHE A 96 -66.60 37.20 -67.12
N GLN A 97 -66.08 37.49 -65.94
CA GLN A 97 -66.48 36.85 -64.69
C GLN A 97 -66.42 37.88 -63.55
N ASP A 98 -67.40 37.82 -62.63
CA ASP A 98 -67.43 38.68 -61.44
C ASP A 98 -67.26 40.18 -61.72
N SER A 99 -67.97 40.70 -62.72
CA SER A 99 -67.92 42.11 -63.16
C SER A 99 -66.56 42.56 -63.72
N SER A 100 -65.68 41.62 -64.09
CA SER A 100 -64.36 41.91 -64.65
C SER A 100 -64.01 41.00 -65.83
N TRP A 101 -63.11 41.45 -66.69
CA TRP A 101 -62.58 40.60 -67.74
C TRP A 101 -61.39 39.80 -67.23
N GLU A 102 -61.49 38.48 -67.29
CA GLU A 102 -60.43 37.54 -66.92
C GLU A 102 -59.78 36.93 -68.15
N GLU A 103 -58.46 36.81 -68.11
CA GLU A 103 -57.71 36.18 -69.19
C GLU A 103 -57.87 34.66 -69.10
N LEU A 104 -58.33 34.03 -70.19
CA LEU A 104 -58.37 32.56 -70.27
C LEU A 104 -56.97 32.03 -70.61
N ARG A 105 -56.09 32.03 -69.62
CA ARG A 105 -54.71 31.52 -69.71
C ARG A 105 -54.50 30.26 -68.87
N ALA A 106 -53.44 29.51 -69.17
CA ALA A 106 -52.99 28.42 -68.30
C ALA A 106 -52.57 28.99 -66.92
N GLY A 107 -52.99 28.33 -65.83
CA GLY A 107 -52.68 28.77 -64.46
C GLY A 107 -51.18 28.74 -64.14
N VAL A 108 -50.80 29.41 -63.03
CA VAL A 108 -49.41 29.65 -62.58
C VAL A 108 -48.58 28.39 -62.49
N PHE A 109 -49.15 27.18 -62.39
CA PHE A 109 -48.38 25.97 -62.63
C PHE A 109 -49.09 25.03 -63.62
N LYS A 110 -48.36 24.54 -64.63
CA LYS A 110 -48.87 23.53 -65.56
C LYS A 110 -48.30 22.15 -65.27
N ASN A 111 -49.18 21.14 -65.25
CA ASN A 111 -48.82 19.73 -65.23
C ASN A 111 -48.75 19.23 -66.68
N GLU A 112 -47.55 18.97 -67.16
CA GLU A 112 -47.33 18.33 -68.45
C GLU A 112 -46.78 16.93 -68.17
N ASN A 113 -47.61 15.90 -68.39
CA ASN A 113 -47.21 14.49 -68.28
C ASN A 113 -46.62 14.08 -66.91
N GLY A 114 -47.15 14.61 -65.80
CA GLY A 114 -46.76 14.24 -64.43
C GLY A 114 -45.75 15.17 -63.76
N VAL A 115 -45.37 16.30 -64.41
CA VAL A 115 -44.41 17.28 -63.89
C VAL A 115 -45.05 18.67 -63.83
N VAL A 116 -44.98 19.33 -62.67
CA VAL A 116 -45.61 20.64 -62.37
C VAL A 116 -44.58 21.79 -62.52
N ARG A 117 -44.90 22.90 -63.24
CA ARG A 117 -43.98 24.05 -63.49
C ARG A 117 -44.65 25.44 -63.51
N ASN A 118 -43.97 26.51 -63.03
CA ASN A 118 -44.50 27.90 -62.92
C ASN A 118 -44.78 28.58 -64.30
N THR A 119 -45.77 29.49 -64.42
CA THR A 119 -46.19 30.26 -65.61
C THR A 119 -46.31 31.81 -65.40
N GLY A 120 -45.86 32.39 -64.28
CA GLY A 120 -45.94 33.84 -63.94
C GLY A 120 -44.70 34.71 -64.25
N ASP A 121 -44.77 36.03 -63.96
CA ASP A 121 -43.68 37.04 -64.17
C ASP A 121 -42.61 36.97 -63.08
N HIS A 122 -41.36 36.92 -63.50
CA HIS A 122 -40.21 36.46 -62.71
C HIS A 122 -39.50 37.56 -61.89
N ALA A 123 -39.98 38.81 -61.93
CA ALA A 123 -39.26 39.96 -61.35
C ALA A 123 -39.46 40.14 -59.83
N SER A 124 -40.45 39.49 -59.21
CA SER A 124 -40.77 39.59 -57.78
C SER A 124 -41.14 38.25 -57.12
N GLU A 125 -41.07 37.14 -57.84
CA GLU A 125 -41.45 35.81 -57.34
C GLU A 125 -40.22 34.91 -57.15
N ASP A 126 -39.97 34.44 -55.92
CA ASP A 126 -38.92 33.47 -55.60
C ASP A 126 -39.39 32.03 -55.86
N PHE A 127 -38.75 31.33 -56.82
CA PHE A 127 -38.86 29.87 -56.99
C PHE A 127 -37.69 29.32 -57.83
N VAL A 128 -36.60 28.79 -57.24
CA VAL A 128 -35.41 28.42 -58.04
C VAL A 128 -35.10 26.92 -58.16
N PHE A 129 -35.19 26.43 -59.41
CA PHE A 129 -34.63 25.18 -59.93
C PHE A 129 -33.81 25.41 -61.22
N GLY A 130 -32.51 25.12 -61.20
CA GLY A 130 -31.67 24.81 -62.36
C GLY A 130 -30.83 25.94 -62.97
N ALA A 131 -30.77 27.14 -62.39
CA ALA A 131 -29.97 28.25 -62.91
C ALA A 131 -28.47 28.12 -62.56
N ALA A 132 -27.58 28.62 -63.44
CA ALA A 132 -26.12 28.65 -63.22
C ALA A 132 -25.66 29.82 -62.32
N ASN A 133 -26.45 30.90 -62.24
CA ASN A 133 -26.19 32.10 -61.44
C ASN A 133 -27.49 32.54 -60.74
N LEU A 134 -27.37 33.08 -59.53
CA LEU A 134 -28.46 33.73 -58.78
C LEU A 134 -29.00 34.96 -59.53
N PRO A 135 -30.24 35.40 -59.27
CA PRO A 135 -30.73 36.69 -59.77
C PRO A 135 -29.77 37.83 -59.36
N PRO A 136 -29.56 38.84 -60.24
CA PRO A 136 -28.46 39.81 -60.11
C PRO A 136 -28.57 40.79 -58.93
N THR A 137 -29.71 40.85 -58.25
CA THR A 137 -29.98 41.78 -57.15
C THR A 137 -30.53 41.05 -55.93
N VAL A 138 -29.65 40.36 -55.21
CA VAL A 138 -29.95 39.85 -53.87
C VAL A 138 -29.76 41.02 -52.89
N GLN A 139 -30.83 41.49 -52.27
CA GLN A 139 -30.74 42.46 -51.18
C GLN A 139 -30.18 41.74 -49.93
N ALA A 140 -29.59 42.49 -48.99
CA ALA A 140 -29.07 41.88 -47.77
C ALA A 140 -30.21 41.18 -47.01
N LEU A 141 -30.10 39.86 -46.81
CA LEU A 141 -31.02 38.98 -46.05
C LEU A 141 -32.17 38.32 -46.84
N ASP A 142 -32.14 38.25 -48.17
CA ASP A 142 -33.16 37.50 -48.92
C ASP A 142 -33.17 36.02 -48.51
N THR A 143 -34.37 35.47 -48.29
CA THR A 143 -34.59 34.04 -48.00
C THR A 143 -34.86 33.32 -49.30
N LEU A 144 -33.91 32.50 -49.74
CA LEU A 144 -33.89 31.84 -51.04
C LEU A 144 -34.05 30.33 -50.89
N PHE A 145 -34.67 29.73 -51.90
CA PHE A 145 -34.65 28.29 -52.17
C PHE A 145 -34.05 28.09 -53.56
N PHE A 146 -33.02 27.26 -53.68
CA PHE A 146 -32.24 27.12 -54.91
C PHE A 146 -31.69 25.70 -55.11
N PHE A 147 -31.81 25.19 -56.33
CA PHE A 147 -31.16 23.95 -56.76
C PHE A 147 -30.36 24.15 -58.06
N ASP A 148 -29.03 24.02 -58.02
CA ASP A 148 -28.18 23.99 -59.22
C ASP A 148 -28.15 22.56 -59.79
N LYS A 149 -28.86 22.34 -60.91
CA LYS A 149 -28.89 21.04 -61.58
C LYS A 149 -27.53 20.60 -62.15
N SER A 150 -26.67 21.55 -62.57
CA SER A 150 -25.40 21.25 -63.22
C SER A 150 -24.41 20.63 -62.24
N ARG A 151 -24.54 21.02 -60.96
CA ARG A 151 -23.74 20.48 -59.86
C ARG A 151 -24.51 19.49 -58.99
N GLY A 152 -25.85 19.45 -59.05
CA GLY A 152 -26.68 18.75 -58.07
C GLY A 152 -26.62 19.40 -56.69
N ALA A 153 -26.47 20.73 -56.61
CA ALA A 153 -26.27 21.46 -55.37
C ALA A 153 -27.59 22.08 -54.88
N PHE A 154 -27.97 21.83 -53.63
CA PHE A 154 -29.21 22.33 -53.01
C PHE A 154 -28.91 23.39 -51.95
N ARG A 155 -29.65 24.52 -51.96
CA ARG A 155 -29.51 25.65 -51.03
C ARG A 155 -30.88 26.11 -50.53
N VAL A 156 -31.02 26.37 -49.23
CA VAL A 156 -32.26 26.93 -48.65
C VAL A 156 -31.97 27.80 -47.42
N GLY A 157 -32.61 28.96 -47.30
CA GLY A 157 -32.40 29.92 -46.19
C GLY A 157 -31.92 31.27 -46.69
N SER A 158 -31.15 32.04 -45.91
CA SER A 158 -30.75 33.41 -46.31
C SER A 158 -29.26 33.57 -46.60
N ALA A 159 -28.91 34.48 -47.50
CA ALA A 159 -27.53 34.70 -47.92
C ALA A 159 -27.24 36.18 -48.17
N ASP A 160 -26.02 36.62 -47.85
CA ASP A 160 -25.46 37.87 -48.38
C ASP A 160 -25.10 37.74 -49.87
N SER A 161 -24.80 38.86 -50.52
CA SER A 161 -24.55 38.90 -51.96
C SER A 161 -23.31 38.12 -52.44
N ALA A 162 -22.49 37.57 -51.52
CA ALA A 162 -21.33 36.75 -51.85
C ALA A 162 -21.55 35.25 -51.55
N SER A 163 -22.49 34.93 -50.66
CA SER A 163 -22.82 33.57 -50.28
C SER A 163 -23.75 32.93 -51.34
N TRP A 164 -23.51 31.66 -51.65
CA TRP A 164 -24.26 30.88 -52.65
C TRP A 164 -24.08 31.27 -54.13
N LYS A 165 -23.04 32.04 -54.48
CA LYS A 165 -22.52 32.17 -55.86
C LYS A 165 -21.80 30.89 -56.33
N THR A 166 -21.53 30.75 -57.64
CA THR A 166 -20.90 29.55 -58.26
C THR A 166 -19.67 29.02 -57.52
N ASP A 167 -18.84 29.92 -56.98
CA ASP A 167 -17.60 29.58 -56.29
C ASP A 167 -17.83 29.04 -54.87
N SER A 168 -19.09 29.05 -54.42
CA SER A 168 -19.57 28.47 -53.15
C SER A 168 -20.46 27.23 -53.37
N LEU A 169 -20.47 26.64 -54.58
CA LEU A 169 -21.26 25.47 -54.95
C LEU A 169 -20.39 24.24 -55.22
N GLY A 170 -20.35 23.31 -54.27
CA GLY A 170 -19.78 21.99 -54.47
C GLY A 170 -20.68 21.07 -55.29
N TRP A 171 -20.08 20.11 -55.99
CA TRP A 171 -20.81 19.04 -56.68
C TRP A 171 -21.57 18.17 -55.67
N SER A 172 -22.85 17.90 -55.92
CA SER A 172 -23.76 17.12 -55.07
C SER A 172 -23.76 17.60 -53.61
N SER A 173 -23.79 18.91 -53.39
CA SER A 173 -23.68 19.53 -52.06
C SER A 173 -25.02 20.03 -51.52
N PHE A 174 -25.18 20.06 -50.21
CA PHE A 174 -26.36 20.60 -49.52
C PHE A 174 -25.95 21.75 -48.60
N ALA A 175 -26.60 22.92 -48.68
CA ALA A 175 -26.49 23.91 -47.63
C ALA A 175 -27.84 24.48 -47.17
N ALA A 176 -28.01 24.70 -45.87
CA ALA A 176 -29.21 25.35 -45.32
C ALA A 176 -28.94 26.30 -44.16
N GLY A 177 -29.70 27.39 -44.08
CA GLY A 177 -29.60 28.40 -43.03
C GLY A 177 -29.05 29.73 -43.56
N ARG A 178 -28.35 30.50 -42.73
CA ARG A 178 -27.88 31.86 -43.06
C ARG A 178 -26.40 31.85 -43.43
N ASN A 179 -26.03 32.36 -44.62
CA ASN A 179 -24.63 32.53 -45.07
C ASN A 179 -23.81 31.22 -45.02
N THR A 180 -24.42 30.09 -45.35
CA THR A 180 -23.72 28.80 -45.39
C THR A 180 -22.92 28.63 -46.68
N LYS A 181 -21.85 27.83 -46.68
CA LYS A 181 -21.01 27.59 -47.88
C LYS A 181 -20.61 26.12 -47.98
N ALA A 182 -21.36 25.33 -48.73
CA ALA A 182 -21.01 23.95 -49.07
C ALA A 182 -20.24 23.90 -50.41
N ILE A 183 -18.92 24.13 -50.36
CA ILE A 183 -18.04 24.29 -51.54
C ILE A 183 -17.44 22.95 -51.99
N GLY A 184 -17.17 22.04 -51.06
CA GLY A 184 -16.61 20.74 -51.37
C GLY A 184 -17.58 19.83 -52.14
N ARG A 185 -17.04 18.94 -52.98
CA ARG A 185 -17.84 17.86 -53.60
C ARG A 185 -18.42 16.96 -52.50
N TYR A 186 -19.69 16.62 -52.57
CA TYR A 186 -20.45 15.86 -51.56
C TYR A 186 -20.53 16.52 -50.17
N SER A 187 -20.32 17.84 -50.07
CA SER A 187 -20.29 18.51 -48.77
C SER A 187 -21.66 18.96 -48.27
N SER A 188 -21.78 19.13 -46.96
CA SER A 188 -23.00 19.56 -46.30
C SER A 188 -22.75 20.72 -45.30
N ALA A 189 -23.53 21.80 -45.37
CA ALA A 189 -23.35 22.97 -44.51
C ALA A 189 -24.68 23.51 -43.95
N PHE A 190 -24.89 23.44 -42.63
CA PHE A 190 -26.15 23.81 -41.98
C PHE A 190 -25.95 24.83 -40.85
N GLY A 191 -26.84 25.84 -40.77
CA GLY A 191 -26.87 26.82 -39.68
C GLY A 191 -26.44 28.22 -40.11
N ILE A 192 -25.64 28.93 -39.30
CA ILE A 192 -25.28 30.34 -39.51
C ILE A 192 -23.78 30.47 -39.78
N ASN A 193 -23.39 31.09 -40.89
CA ASN A 193 -21.99 31.33 -41.26
C ASN A 193 -21.13 30.05 -41.29
N THR A 194 -21.71 28.90 -41.67
CA THR A 194 -21.01 27.62 -41.71
C THR A 194 -20.35 27.35 -43.05
N LYS A 195 -19.18 26.70 -43.06
CA LYS A 195 -18.37 26.46 -44.27
C LYS A 195 -17.93 25.00 -44.35
N ALA A 196 -18.39 24.28 -45.36
CA ALA A 196 -17.96 22.92 -45.68
C ALA A 196 -17.23 22.93 -47.04
N THR A 197 -15.92 23.17 -47.00
CA THR A 197 -15.08 23.41 -48.19
C THR A 197 -14.30 22.18 -48.66
N GLY A 198 -14.04 21.22 -47.77
CA GLY A 198 -13.40 19.95 -48.12
C GLY A 198 -14.36 18.99 -48.83
N THR A 199 -13.83 18.08 -49.65
CA THR A 199 -14.63 17.01 -50.26
C THR A 199 -15.21 16.09 -49.19
N ALA A 200 -16.49 15.73 -49.30
CA ALA A 200 -17.27 14.96 -48.33
C ALA A 200 -17.29 15.57 -46.91
N SER A 201 -16.98 16.86 -46.77
CA SER A 201 -16.98 17.55 -45.48
C SER A 201 -18.38 17.95 -45.01
N SER A 202 -18.52 18.13 -43.70
CA SER A 202 -19.79 18.43 -43.05
C SER A 202 -19.62 19.50 -41.99
N ALA A 203 -20.35 20.62 -42.09
CA ALA A 203 -20.28 21.73 -41.14
C ALA A 203 -21.68 22.11 -40.63
N PHE A 204 -21.91 22.03 -39.32
CA PHE A 204 -23.21 22.26 -38.70
C PHE A 204 -23.11 23.25 -37.53
N GLY A 205 -24.07 24.16 -37.39
CA GLY A 205 -24.19 25.07 -36.25
C GLY A 205 -23.90 26.54 -36.58
N SER A 206 -23.08 27.23 -35.78
CA SER A 206 -22.80 28.67 -35.95
C SER A 206 -21.29 28.91 -36.11
N GLN A 207 -20.88 29.62 -37.16
CA GLN A 207 -19.48 29.95 -37.43
C GLN A 207 -18.55 28.73 -37.50
N THR A 208 -19.06 27.58 -37.96
CA THR A 208 -18.29 26.33 -38.06
C THR A 208 -17.62 26.18 -39.42
N SER A 209 -16.46 25.51 -39.47
CA SER A 209 -15.68 25.35 -40.71
C SER A 209 -15.07 23.96 -40.81
N ALA A 210 -15.49 23.17 -41.79
CA ALA A 210 -14.88 21.90 -42.17
C ALA A 210 -14.17 22.07 -43.52
N THR A 211 -12.84 21.96 -43.55
CA THR A 211 -12.03 22.45 -44.69
C THR A 211 -11.28 21.40 -45.48
N ASP A 212 -11.07 20.21 -44.93
CA ASP A 212 -10.32 19.13 -45.57
C ASP A 212 -11.23 17.91 -45.86
N PHE A 213 -10.70 16.91 -46.56
CA PHE A 213 -11.39 15.70 -46.99
C PHE A 213 -12.07 15.00 -45.81
N ALA A 214 -13.38 14.74 -45.92
CA ALA A 214 -14.21 14.06 -44.92
C ALA A 214 -14.15 14.69 -43.51
N ALA A 215 -13.79 15.98 -43.39
CA ALA A 215 -13.78 16.68 -42.11
C ALA A 215 -15.21 16.98 -41.61
N VAL A 216 -15.44 16.88 -40.30
CA VAL A 216 -16.74 17.12 -39.66
C VAL A 216 -16.60 18.18 -38.58
N ALA A 217 -17.28 19.32 -38.72
CA ALA A 217 -17.34 20.39 -37.72
C ALA A 217 -18.79 20.59 -37.25
N PHE A 218 -19.03 20.52 -35.93
CA PHE A 218 -20.37 20.68 -35.36
C PHE A 218 -20.33 21.58 -34.11
N GLY A 219 -21.25 22.54 -34.01
CA GLY A 219 -21.43 23.38 -32.81
C GLY A 219 -21.25 24.87 -33.07
N SER A 220 -20.48 25.58 -32.24
CA SER A 220 -20.29 27.04 -32.34
C SER A 220 -18.81 27.41 -32.41
N GLY A 221 -18.39 28.07 -33.50
CA GLY A 221 -16.98 28.48 -33.69
C GLY A 221 -16.00 27.32 -33.88
N THR A 222 -16.47 26.13 -34.28
CA THR A 222 -15.65 24.93 -34.41
C THR A 222 -14.94 24.83 -35.76
N LYS A 223 -13.72 24.30 -35.80
CA LYS A 223 -12.92 24.15 -37.02
C LYS A 223 -12.35 22.74 -37.16
N ALA A 224 -12.78 22.02 -38.19
CA ALA A 224 -12.19 20.74 -38.60
C ALA A 224 -11.33 20.97 -39.86
N GLN A 225 -10.01 20.97 -39.68
CA GLN A 225 -9.03 21.39 -40.70
C GLN A 225 -8.15 20.25 -41.22
N GLY A 226 -8.10 19.11 -40.54
CA GLY A 226 -7.37 17.94 -41.02
C GLY A 226 -8.25 16.96 -41.81
N SER A 227 -7.66 16.22 -42.75
CA SER A 227 -8.33 15.13 -43.46
C SER A 227 -8.86 14.09 -42.46
N TYR A 228 -10.14 13.71 -42.56
CA TYR A 228 -10.88 12.86 -41.62
C TYR A 228 -10.96 13.39 -40.17
N SER A 229 -10.79 14.70 -39.96
CA SER A 229 -10.88 15.29 -38.63
C SER A 229 -12.32 15.50 -38.14
N VAL A 230 -12.53 15.47 -36.83
CA VAL A 230 -13.82 15.72 -36.19
C VAL A 230 -13.67 16.79 -35.10
N ALA A 231 -14.39 17.91 -35.23
CA ALA A 231 -14.45 18.97 -34.22
C ALA A 231 -15.90 19.17 -33.75
N PHE A 232 -16.18 18.95 -32.47
CA PHE A 232 -17.52 19.05 -31.90
C PHE A 232 -17.52 19.94 -30.63
N GLY A 233 -18.45 20.89 -30.53
CA GLY A 233 -18.67 21.68 -29.31
C GLY A 233 -18.56 23.20 -29.54
N GLN A 234 -17.83 23.91 -28.68
CA GLN A 234 -17.67 25.38 -28.77
C GLN A 234 -16.19 25.76 -28.87
N ASN A 235 -15.83 26.56 -29.88
CA ASN A 235 -14.45 27.02 -30.12
C ASN A 235 -13.42 25.88 -30.20
N THR A 236 -13.82 24.70 -30.69
CA THR A 236 -12.94 23.54 -30.80
C THR A 236 -12.25 23.47 -32.14
N GLU A 237 -11.00 23.00 -32.17
CA GLU A 237 -10.20 22.91 -33.38
C GLU A 237 -9.56 21.52 -33.52
N ALA A 238 -9.86 20.82 -34.62
CA ALA A 238 -9.25 19.55 -35.00
C ALA A 238 -8.41 19.78 -36.27
N ILE A 239 -7.10 20.03 -36.09
CA ILE A 239 -6.18 20.45 -37.15
C ILE A 239 -5.43 19.26 -37.77
N GLY A 240 -5.05 18.27 -36.96
CA GLY A 240 -4.31 17.11 -37.46
C GLY A 240 -5.16 16.19 -38.34
N SER A 241 -4.54 15.47 -39.27
CA SER A 241 -5.26 14.42 -40.03
C SER A 241 -5.74 13.33 -39.07
N ARG A 242 -6.97 12.84 -39.22
CA ARG A 242 -7.64 11.86 -38.34
C ARG A 242 -7.73 12.30 -36.88
N SER A 243 -7.61 13.60 -36.60
CA SER A 243 -7.72 14.15 -35.25
C SER A 243 -9.18 14.29 -34.82
N THR A 244 -9.44 14.23 -33.52
CA THR A 244 -10.77 14.43 -32.94
C THR A 244 -10.68 15.40 -31.77
N ALA A 245 -11.43 16.51 -31.81
CA ALA A 245 -11.52 17.51 -30.75
C ALA A 245 -12.98 17.67 -30.28
N LEU A 246 -13.25 17.42 -29.01
CA LEU A 246 -14.59 17.45 -28.41
C LEU A 246 -14.63 18.39 -27.18
N GLY A 247 -15.65 19.23 -27.07
CA GLY A 247 -15.95 20.03 -25.87
C GLY A 247 -15.83 21.54 -26.03
N ASN A 248 -15.17 22.24 -25.12
CA ASN A 248 -15.07 23.71 -25.12
C ASN A 248 -13.61 24.16 -25.21
N SER A 249 -13.23 24.89 -26.25
CA SER A 249 -11.85 25.35 -26.46
C SER A 249 -10.82 24.19 -26.54
N SER A 250 -11.26 23.00 -26.96
CA SER A 250 -10.39 21.83 -27.15
C SER A 250 -9.64 21.91 -28.48
N LEU A 251 -8.36 21.55 -28.48
CA LEU A 251 -7.46 21.56 -29.63
C LEU A 251 -6.85 20.17 -29.85
N ALA A 252 -7.06 19.58 -31.02
CA ALA A 252 -6.40 18.36 -31.47
C ALA A 252 -5.54 18.69 -32.71
N SER A 253 -4.25 18.98 -32.52
CA SER A 253 -3.35 19.42 -33.59
C SER A 253 -2.41 18.33 -34.12
N GLY A 254 -2.18 17.27 -33.33
CA GLY A 254 -1.41 16.12 -33.77
C GLY A 254 -2.16 15.24 -34.79
N SER A 255 -1.43 14.57 -35.69
CA SER A 255 -2.05 13.55 -36.54
C SER A 255 -2.55 12.40 -35.67
N SER A 256 -3.76 11.91 -35.94
CA SER A 256 -4.44 10.86 -35.16
C SER A 256 -4.58 11.20 -33.67
N SER A 257 -4.59 12.48 -33.28
CA SER A 257 -4.71 12.89 -31.88
C SER A 257 -6.17 12.98 -31.42
N PHE A 258 -6.43 12.74 -30.15
CA PHE A 258 -7.76 12.85 -29.54
C PHE A 258 -7.74 13.84 -28.37
N ALA A 259 -8.53 14.91 -28.43
CA ALA A 259 -8.71 15.89 -27.35
C ALA A 259 -10.19 15.96 -26.93
N ALA A 260 -10.50 15.74 -25.66
CA ALA A 260 -11.88 15.82 -25.16
C ALA A 260 -11.97 16.48 -23.77
N GLY A 261 -12.75 17.55 -23.65
CA GLY A 261 -12.89 18.27 -22.38
C GLY A 261 -13.05 19.76 -22.56
N SER A 262 -12.56 20.54 -21.60
CA SER A 262 -12.53 22.00 -21.68
C SER A 262 -11.09 22.49 -21.54
N ASP A 263 -10.67 23.38 -22.43
CA ASP A 263 -9.29 23.86 -22.56
C ASP A 263 -8.26 22.72 -22.76
N THR A 264 -8.66 21.64 -23.45
CA THR A 264 -7.84 20.42 -23.61
C THR A 264 -6.97 20.48 -24.87
N GLU A 265 -5.71 20.08 -24.82
CA GLU A 265 -4.78 20.13 -25.97
C GLU A 265 -4.12 18.77 -26.23
N ALA A 266 -4.34 18.19 -27.40
CA ALA A 266 -3.62 17.01 -27.90
C ALA A 266 -2.73 17.43 -29.09
N ILE A 267 -1.44 17.64 -28.83
CA ILE A 267 -0.49 18.25 -29.76
C ILE A 267 0.40 17.20 -30.43
N GLY A 268 0.81 16.16 -29.69
CA GLY A 268 1.64 15.09 -30.24
C GLY A 268 0.90 14.21 -31.26
N ILE A 269 1.64 13.60 -32.18
CA ILE A 269 1.10 12.57 -33.09
C ILE A 269 0.62 11.39 -32.26
N ASN A 270 -0.56 10.83 -32.56
CA ASN A 270 -1.18 9.74 -31.82
C ASN A 270 -1.36 10.05 -30.31
N SER A 271 -1.43 11.32 -29.93
CA SER A 271 -1.63 11.73 -28.53
C SER A 271 -3.10 11.71 -28.11
N THR A 272 -3.35 11.51 -26.81
CA THR A 272 -4.70 11.52 -26.23
C THR A 272 -4.72 12.46 -25.04
N ALA A 273 -5.56 13.50 -25.06
CA ALA A 273 -5.79 14.42 -23.95
C ALA A 273 -7.28 14.42 -23.55
N ILE A 274 -7.59 14.12 -22.28
CA ILE A 274 -8.98 14.05 -21.79
C ILE A 274 -9.12 14.74 -20.44
N GLY A 275 -10.00 15.73 -20.33
CA GLY A 275 -10.32 16.42 -19.08
C GLY A 275 -10.09 17.93 -19.13
N PHE A 276 -10.17 18.62 -17.99
CA PHE A 276 -10.06 20.08 -17.94
C PHE A 276 -8.59 20.50 -17.94
N ARG A 277 -8.18 21.30 -18.94
CA ARG A 277 -6.80 21.79 -19.10
C ARG A 277 -5.73 20.70 -19.24
N SER A 278 -6.11 19.50 -19.68
CA SER A 278 -5.14 18.42 -19.93
C SER A 278 -4.37 18.67 -21.22
N LYS A 279 -3.07 18.36 -21.23
CA LYS A 279 -2.17 18.58 -22.38
C LYS A 279 -1.34 17.34 -22.71
N ALA A 280 -1.50 16.79 -23.90
CA ALA A 280 -0.70 15.68 -24.41
C ALA A 280 0.25 16.20 -25.50
N ASN A 281 1.44 16.65 -25.08
CA ASN A 281 2.42 17.34 -25.93
C ASN A 281 3.34 16.35 -26.67
N GLY A 282 3.70 15.24 -26.02
CA GLY A 282 4.58 14.23 -26.62
C GLY A 282 3.87 13.37 -27.66
N ASN A 283 4.62 12.85 -28.64
CA ASN A 283 4.09 11.84 -29.56
C ASN A 283 3.71 10.56 -28.79
N TYR A 284 2.60 9.92 -29.15
CA TYR A 284 2.06 8.74 -28.47
C TYR A 284 1.79 8.95 -26.96
N SER A 285 1.65 10.20 -26.52
CA SER A 285 1.44 10.53 -25.11
C SER A 285 -0.04 10.47 -24.72
N THR A 286 -0.32 10.23 -23.44
CA THR A 286 -1.68 10.26 -22.88
C THR A 286 -1.73 11.17 -21.67
N ALA A 287 -2.58 12.21 -21.70
CA ALA A 287 -2.85 13.10 -20.57
C ALA A 287 -4.33 13.01 -20.18
N MET A 288 -4.65 12.63 -18.94
CA MET A 288 -6.04 12.43 -18.50
C MET A 288 -6.30 13.04 -17.11
N GLY A 289 -7.34 13.86 -16.95
CA GLY A 289 -7.77 14.42 -15.66
C GLY A 289 -7.78 15.96 -15.62
N TYR A 290 -7.46 16.55 -14.47
CA TYR A 290 -7.46 18.01 -14.29
C TYR A 290 -6.04 18.54 -14.37
N ARG A 291 -5.71 19.37 -15.36
CA ARG A 291 -4.35 19.94 -15.58
C ARG A 291 -3.25 18.88 -15.72
N SER A 292 -3.56 17.66 -16.17
CA SER A 292 -2.54 16.64 -16.43
C SER A 292 -1.74 16.97 -17.69
N ILE A 293 -0.42 16.85 -17.66
CA ILE A 293 0.49 17.23 -18.75
C ILE A 293 1.43 16.06 -19.08
N ALA A 294 1.35 15.55 -20.31
CA ALA A 294 2.24 14.51 -20.81
C ALA A 294 3.19 15.11 -21.87
N ASN A 295 4.38 15.50 -21.45
CA ASN A 295 5.39 16.19 -22.27
C ASN A 295 6.30 15.21 -23.02
N GLY A 296 6.68 14.09 -22.39
CA GLY A 296 7.55 13.09 -22.99
C GLY A 296 6.87 12.32 -24.13
N SER A 297 7.63 11.90 -25.14
CA SER A 297 7.10 10.93 -26.11
C SER A 297 6.82 9.58 -25.41
N GLN A 298 5.73 8.93 -25.77
CA GLN A 298 5.23 7.70 -25.14
C GLN A 298 5.00 7.84 -23.62
N SER A 299 4.77 9.07 -23.12
CA SER A 299 4.52 9.33 -21.71
C SER A 299 3.03 9.25 -21.36
N VAL A 300 2.73 9.00 -20.08
CA VAL A 300 1.36 8.94 -19.57
C VAL A 300 1.26 9.79 -18.30
N ALA A 301 0.39 10.80 -18.30
CA ALA A 301 0.06 11.64 -17.15
C ALA A 301 -1.43 11.51 -16.81
N MET A 302 -1.79 11.01 -15.63
CA MET A 302 -3.18 10.81 -15.21
C MET A 302 -3.47 11.41 -13.82
N GLY A 303 -4.64 12.00 -13.61
CA GLY A 303 -5.07 12.54 -12.31
C GLY A 303 -5.17 14.06 -12.22
N PHE A 304 -4.79 14.64 -11.08
CA PHE A 304 -4.87 16.08 -10.83
C PHE A 304 -3.46 16.67 -10.83
N ASP A 305 -3.18 17.59 -11.76
CA ASP A 305 -1.93 18.35 -11.83
C ASP A 305 -0.70 17.40 -11.91
N SER A 306 -0.84 16.29 -12.63
CA SER A 306 0.22 15.30 -12.84
C SER A 306 1.01 15.59 -14.10
N GLU A 307 2.32 15.43 -14.05
CA GLU A 307 3.24 15.75 -15.14
C GLU A 307 4.15 14.58 -15.48
N ALA A 308 4.15 14.16 -16.74
CA ALA A 308 5.03 13.13 -17.27
C ALA A 308 6.00 13.76 -18.29
N ASN A 309 7.16 14.17 -17.81
CA ASN A 309 8.13 15.01 -18.54
C ASN A 309 9.18 14.19 -19.31
N GLY A 310 9.57 13.03 -18.79
CA GLY A 310 10.56 12.17 -19.44
C GLY A 310 10.01 11.32 -20.59
N LEU A 311 10.87 10.92 -21.53
CA LEU A 311 10.54 9.91 -22.54
C LEU A 311 10.12 8.60 -21.86
N TYR A 312 9.04 7.94 -22.29
CA TYR A 312 8.49 6.73 -21.65
C TYR A 312 8.03 6.90 -20.18
N SER A 313 7.92 8.13 -19.68
CA SER A 313 7.59 8.36 -18.27
C SER A 313 6.10 8.10 -17.95
N PHE A 314 5.82 7.77 -16.70
CA PHE A 314 4.46 7.50 -16.22
C PHE A 314 4.20 8.24 -14.91
N ALA A 315 3.25 9.19 -14.90
CA ALA A 315 2.82 9.93 -13.73
C ALA A 315 1.32 9.72 -13.47
N THR A 316 0.93 9.26 -12.27
CA THR A 316 -0.48 9.15 -11.90
C THR A 316 -0.77 9.58 -10.46
N GLY A 317 -1.87 10.30 -10.24
CA GLY A 317 -2.34 10.71 -8.92
C GLY A 317 -2.53 12.22 -8.76
N PHE A 318 -2.18 12.78 -7.60
CA PHE A 318 -2.34 14.21 -7.28
C PHE A 318 -0.97 14.88 -7.16
N ARG A 319 -0.68 15.84 -8.05
CA ARG A 319 0.60 16.57 -8.10
C ARG A 319 1.81 15.64 -8.18
N THR A 320 1.80 14.68 -9.11
CA THR A 320 2.92 13.76 -9.31
C THR A 320 3.74 14.19 -10.52
N VAL A 321 5.07 14.02 -10.46
CA VAL A 321 5.98 14.48 -11.52
C VAL A 321 6.97 13.36 -11.87
N ALA A 322 6.95 12.88 -13.11
CA ALA A 322 7.93 11.93 -13.64
C ALA A 322 8.88 12.66 -14.61
N GLN A 323 10.04 13.11 -14.12
CA GLN A 323 11.00 13.88 -14.94
C GLN A 323 11.95 13.01 -15.78
N GLY A 324 12.49 11.95 -15.19
CA GLY A 324 13.49 11.10 -15.83
C GLY A 324 12.95 10.26 -17.00
N THR A 325 13.85 9.85 -17.89
CA THR A 325 13.50 8.88 -18.95
C THR A 325 13.08 7.56 -18.32
N ALA A 326 11.95 7.01 -18.74
CA ALA A 326 11.34 5.80 -18.20
C ALA A 326 11.12 5.86 -16.67
N SER A 327 10.97 7.06 -16.11
CA SER A 327 10.65 7.21 -14.69
C SER A 327 9.16 7.05 -14.40
N VAL A 328 8.83 6.66 -13.18
CA VAL A 328 7.47 6.32 -12.76
C VAL A 328 7.15 7.04 -11.44
N SER A 329 6.10 7.86 -11.44
CA SER A 329 5.64 8.63 -10.27
C SER A 329 4.17 8.33 -9.96
N ILE A 330 3.89 7.74 -8.80
CA ILE A 330 2.53 7.28 -8.42
C ILE A 330 2.16 7.81 -7.03
N GLY A 331 1.00 8.44 -6.89
CA GLY A 331 0.44 8.80 -5.58
C GLY A 331 0.19 10.29 -5.40
N ARG A 332 0.70 10.91 -4.33
CA ARG A 332 0.41 12.29 -3.95
C ARG A 332 1.68 13.09 -3.67
N GLN A 333 1.95 14.13 -4.45
CA GLN A 333 3.18 14.93 -4.31
C GLN A 333 4.43 14.03 -4.37
N THR A 334 4.51 13.19 -5.39
CA THR A 334 5.68 12.32 -5.62
C THR A 334 6.44 12.80 -6.84
N GLU A 335 7.75 12.61 -6.84
CA GLU A 335 8.63 13.09 -7.89
C GLU A 335 9.71 12.04 -8.25
N ALA A 336 9.67 11.55 -9.48
CA ALA A 336 10.64 10.60 -10.03
C ALA A 336 11.60 11.33 -11.00
N ILE A 337 12.72 11.82 -10.46
CA ILE A 337 13.67 12.70 -11.16
C ILE A 337 14.67 11.91 -11.99
N GLY A 338 15.29 10.89 -11.40
CA GLY A 338 16.33 10.10 -12.08
C GLY A 338 15.78 9.28 -13.25
N ASN A 339 16.62 8.96 -14.21
CA ASN A 339 16.27 8.03 -15.29
C ASN A 339 16.00 6.64 -14.70
N TYR A 340 14.98 5.95 -15.18
CA TYR A 340 14.54 4.64 -14.67
C TYR A 340 14.18 4.64 -13.17
N SER A 341 13.87 5.81 -12.59
CA SER A 341 13.52 5.93 -11.18
C SER A 341 12.04 5.63 -10.90
N LEU A 342 11.72 5.29 -9.65
CA LEU A 342 10.37 4.97 -9.20
C LEU A 342 10.05 5.70 -7.89
N ALA A 343 9.09 6.63 -7.91
CA ALA A 343 8.57 7.32 -6.73
C ALA A 343 7.10 6.94 -6.48
N ILE A 344 6.80 6.33 -5.33
CA ILE A 344 5.44 5.89 -4.97
C ILE A 344 5.01 6.47 -3.62
N SER A 345 3.69 6.61 -3.44
CA SER A 345 2.98 6.97 -2.19
C SER A 345 2.84 8.47 -1.97
N ARG A 346 3.43 9.07 -0.92
CA ARG A 346 3.14 10.46 -0.56
C ARG A 346 4.39 11.22 -0.16
N ASN A 347 4.63 12.37 -0.80
CA ASN A 347 5.80 13.21 -0.53
C ASN A 347 7.09 12.37 -0.69
N THR A 348 7.33 11.79 -1.85
CA THR A 348 8.48 10.91 -2.08
C THR A 348 9.25 11.32 -3.32
N ASP A 349 10.58 11.33 -3.22
CA ASP A 349 11.48 11.83 -4.25
C ASP A 349 12.50 10.74 -4.63
N ALA A 350 12.43 10.24 -5.86
CA ALA A 350 13.40 9.30 -6.42
C ALA A 350 14.36 10.07 -7.33
N ILE A 351 15.47 10.53 -6.75
CA ILE A 351 16.37 11.52 -7.36
C ILE A 351 17.45 10.87 -8.22
N GLY A 352 18.11 9.82 -7.71
CA GLY A 352 19.19 9.14 -8.43
C GLY A 352 18.70 8.30 -9.61
N ASP A 353 19.57 8.04 -10.59
CA ASP A 353 19.26 7.15 -11.70
C ASP A 353 19.06 5.71 -11.18
N TYR A 354 18.06 4.99 -11.68
CA TYR A 354 17.65 3.66 -11.19
C TYR A 354 17.24 3.62 -9.71
N SER A 355 16.89 4.76 -9.11
CA SER A 355 16.50 4.83 -7.69
C SER A 355 15.04 4.45 -7.45
N ILE A 356 14.71 4.02 -6.22
CA ILE A 356 13.35 3.70 -5.79
C ILE A 356 13.05 4.41 -4.47
N ALA A 357 12.03 5.27 -4.43
CA ALA A 357 11.52 5.91 -3.23
C ALA A 357 10.05 5.50 -2.96
N SER A 358 9.74 5.02 -1.76
CA SER A 358 8.37 4.67 -1.37
C SER A 358 8.09 4.95 0.11
N GLY A 359 6.84 5.28 0.43
CA GLY A 359 6.39 5.58 1.79
C GLY A 359 5.94 7.03 2.00
N TYR A 360 6.38 7.66 3.09
CA TYR A 360 5.99 9.03 3.46
C TYR A 360 7.22 9.89 3.76
N TYR A 361 7.41 10.98 3.00
CA TYR A 361 8.59 11.86 3.11
C TYR A 361 9.91 11.13 2.86
N THR A 362 9.99 10.27 1.84
CA THR A 362 11.21 9.49 1.56
C THR A 362 11.99 10.02 0.37
N GLU A 363 13.31 10.00 0.46
CA GLU A 363 14.22 10.48 -0.58
C GLU A 363 15.20 9.36 -0.95
N ALA A 364 15.30 9.00 -2.24
CA ALA A 364 16.30 8.09 -2.78
C ALA A 364 17.27 8.90 -3.65
N ILE A 365 18.37 9.37 -3.05
CA ILE A 365 19.27 10.36 -3.65
C ILE A 365 20.34 9.71 -4.50
N GLY A 366 20.96 8.63 -4.02
CA GLY A 366 22.02 7.96 -4.76
C GLY A 366 21.52 7.21 -5.99
N ASP A 367 22.35 7.11 -7.02
CA ASP A 367 22.09 6.23 -8.15
C ASP A 367 22.00 4.78 -7.67
N ARG A 368 21.01 4.04 -8.19
CA ARG A 368 20.67 2.67 -7.80
C ARG A 368 20.29 2.54 -6.32
N SER A 369 19.94 3.63 -5.65
CA SER A 369 19.54 3.62 -4.24
C SER A 369 18.06 3.26 -4.05
N VAL A 370 17.71 2.76 -2.87
CA VAL A 370 16.35 2.39 -2.50
C VAL A 370 16.03 2.96 -1.12
N SER A 371 14.99 3.79 -1.00
CA SER A 371 14.53 4.40 0.25
C SER A 371 13.08 4.04 0.53
N LEU A 372 12.83 3.29 1.61
CA LEU A 372 11.49 2.82 1.98
C LEU A 372 11.17 3.17 3.45
N GLY A 373 10.04 3.82 3.71
CA GLY A 373 9.53 4.03 5.07
C GLY A 373 8.98 5.42 5.34
N HIS A 374 9.34 5.99 6.50
CA HIS A 374 8.84 7.28 6.98
C HIS A 374 10.00 8.24 7.26
N TYR A 375 10.18 9.28 6.43
CA TYR A 375 11.29 10.23 6.55
C TYR A 375 12.68 9.59 6.35
N THR A 376 12.77 8.59 5.46
CA THR A 376 14.02 7.90 5.14
C THR A 376 14.77 8.57 3.99
N LYS A 377 16.11 8.50 4.01
CA LYS A 377 17.01 9.05 2.98
C LYS A 377 18.03 8.01 2.55
N ALA A 378 18.05 7.61 1.28
CA ALA A 378 19.12 6.76 0.73
C ALA A 378 20.11 7.64 -0.02
N GLY A 379 21.04 8.27 0.73
CA GLY A 379 21.98 9.26 0.20
C GLY A 379 23.06 8.72 -0.73
N SER A 380 23.55 7.52 -0.42
CA SER A 380 24.77 6.99 -1.05
C SER A 380 24.46 6.12 -2.28
N TYR A 381 25.39 6.08 -3.24
CA TYR A 381 25.37 5.21 -4.40
C TYR A 381 25.10 3.75 -4.01
N ALA A 382 24.13 3.13 -4.68
CA ALA A 382 23.69 1.75 -4.48
C ALA A 382 23.34 1.39 -3.01
N SER A 383 22.82 2.35 -2.24
CA SER A 383 22.42 2.12 -0.84
C SER A 383 20.93 1.73 -0.69
N LEU A 384 20.62 0.95 0.33
CA LEU A 384 19.26 0.62 0.76
C LEU A 384 18.99 1.22 2.15
N ALA A 385 17.98 2.07 2.28
CA ALA A 385 17.54 2.66 3.54
C ALA A 385 16.10 2.24 3.87
N LEU A 386 15.89 1.72 5.08
CA LEU A 386 14.58 1.31 5.60
C LEU A 386 14.23 2.02 6.91
N GLY A 387 12.97 1.97 7.32
CA GLY A 387 12.53 2.34 8.67
C GLY A 387 12.09 3.80 8.79
N LYS A 388 12.60 4.52 9.79
CA LYS A 388 12.18 5.90 10.08
C LYS A 388 13.36 6.79 10.46
N PHE A 389 13.44 7.98 9.86
CA PHE A 389 14.44 9.01 10.18
C PHE A 389 15.89 8.44 10.27
N ASN A 390 16.34 7.69 9.25
CA ASN A 390 17.75 7.25 9.15
C ASN A 390 18.68 8.44 8.85
N VAL A 391 19.98 8.26 9.03
CA VAL A 391 21.00 9.29 8.80
C VAL A 391 21.15 9.59 7.30
N GLY A 392 21.38 8.56 6.46
CA GLY A 392 21.18 8.65 5.02
C GLY A 392 22.13 9.57 4.26
N LEU A 393 23.41 9.63 4.67
CA LEU A 393 24.44 10.45 4.03
C LEU A 393 25.32 9.61 3.08
N GLY A 394 25.94 10.27 2.10
CA GLY A 394 26.98 9.70 1.24
C GLY A 394 27.06 10.37 -0.13
N ASN A 395 28.03 9.97 -0.94
CA ASN A 395 28.16 10.33 -2.33
C ASN A 395 27.09 9.61 -3.16
N ASP A 396 26.38 10.36 -3.99
CA ASP A 396 25.23 9.89 -4.76
C ASP A 396 25.61 9.02 -5.97
N SER A 397 26.81 9.15 -6.53
CA SER A 397 27.14 8.68 -7.88
C SER A 397 28.31 7.70 -7.94
N THR A 398 29.08 7.55 -6.86
CA THR A 398 30.31 6.74 -6.83
C THR A 398 30.39 5.80 -5.63
N TRP A 399 31.08 4.67 -5.81
CA TRP A 399 31.28 3.67 -4.76
C TRP A 399 32.37 4.09 -3.76
N VAL A 400 31.96 4.57 -2.58
CA VAL A 400 32.89 4.96 -1.49
C VAL A 400 32.87 3.93 -0.38
N ALA A 401 33.97 3.22 -0.16
CA ALA A 401 34.05 2.07 0.75
C ALA A 401 33.62 2.36 2.21
N THR A 402 33.74 3.61 2.68
CA THR A 402 33.37 4.05 4.03
C THR A 402 31.93 4.54 4.16
N GLU A 403 31.11 4.42 3.11
CA GLU A 403 29.72 4.87 3.12
C GLU A 403 28.73 3.70 3.24
N PRO A 404 27.49 3.97 3.69
CA PRO A 404 26.48 2.94 3.85
C PRO A 404 26.11 2.26 2.53
N VAL A 405 25.97 0.93 2.57
CA VAL A 405 25.25 0.12 1.57
C VAL A 405 23.86 -0.28 2.08
N PHE A 406 23.69 -0.40 3.40
CA PHE A 406 22.42 -0.73 4.01
C PHE A 406 22.23 0.00 5.35
N GLU A 407 21.05 0.58 5.55
CA GLU A 407 20.68 1.30 6.78
C GLU A 407 19.25 0.96 7.22
N ILE A 408 19.05 0.81 8.52
CA ILE A 408 17.71 0.75 9.14
C ILE A 408 17.61 1.92 10.12
N GLY A 409 16.78 2.90 9.78
CA GLY A 409 16.50 4.07 10.61
C GLY A 409 15.57 3.78 11.78
N ASN A 410 15.91 4.29 12.95
CA ASN A 410 15.08 4.32 14.14
C ASN A 410 15.06 5.71 14.81
N GLY A 411 15.37 6.76 14.04
CA GLY A 411 15.30 8.13 14.53
C GLY A 411 13.87 8.56 14.90
N THR A 412 13.77 9.59 15.72
CA THR A 412 12.47 10.04 16.25
C THR A 412 11.93 11.26 15.50
N SER A 413 12.81 12.11 14.97
CA SER A 413 12.51 13.33 14.21
C SER A 413 13.63 13.64 13.20
N ASP A 414 13.41 14.63 12.33
CA ASP A 414 14.42 15.08 11.35
C ASP A 414 15.68 15.65 12.02
N GLY A 415 15.53 16.28 13.19
CA GLY A 415 16.65 16.75 14.02
C GLY A 415 17.29 15.66 14.90
N ALA A 416 16.72 14.46 14.93
CA ALA A 416 17.18 13.32 15.73
C ALA A 416 17.18 12.03 14.89
N ARG A 417 17.87 12.10 13.74
CA ARG A 417 18.09 10.95 12.86
C ARG A 417 19.06 9.96 13.49
N ALA A 418 18.75 8.67 13.38
CA ALA A 418 19.57 7.60 13.93
C ALA A 418 19.36 6.30 13.16
N ASN A 419 20.40 5.45 13.17
CA ASN A 419 20.36 4.13 12.57
C ASN A 419 20.41 3.07 13.68
N ALA A 420 19.46 2.13 13.64
CA ALA A 420 19.52 0.91 14.43
C ALA A 420 20.60 -0.05 13.90
N LEU A 421 20.75 -0.12 12.58
CA LEU A 421 21.72 -0.93 11.87
C LEU A 421 22.30 -0.14 10.70
N THR A 422 23.62 -0.23 10.51
CA THR A 422 24.34 0.34 9.38
C THR A 422 25.35 -0.70 8.87
N VAL A 423 25.36 -0.96 7.57
CA VAL A 423 26.41 -1.75 6.91
C VAL A 423 27.11 -0.84 5.92
N LEU A 424 28.42 -0.69 6.05
CA LEU A 424 29.24 0.08 5.12
C LEU A 424 29.68 -0.80 3.93
N LYS A 425 30.02 -0.17 2.81
CA LYS A 425 30.48 -0.83 1.58
C LYS A 425 31.76 -1.65 1.75
N ASN A 426 32.56 -1.38 2.78
CA ASN A 426 33.74 -2.15 3.17
C ASN A 426 33.44 -3.35 4.10
N GLY A 427 32.17 -3.62 4.38
CA GLY A 427 31.72 -4.74 5.22
C GLY A 427 31.61 -4.43 6.72
N LYS A 428 32.05 -3.26 7.19
CA LYS A 428 31.88 -2.88 8.60
C LYS A 428 30.40 -2.71 8.93
N THR A 429 29.96 -3.36 9.99
CA THR A 429 28.56 -3.37 10.44
C THR A 429 28.45 -2.72 11.82
N GLY A 430 27.59 -1.72 11.92
CA GLY A 430 27.27 -1.00 13.16
C GLY A 430 25.87 -1.29 13.65
N ILE A 431 25.70 -1.63 14.92
CA ILE A 431 24.40 -1.69 15.61
C ILE A 431 24.35 -0.53 16.60
N GLY A 432 23.38 0.37 16.45
CA GLY A 432 23.27 1.61 17.24
C GLY A 432 24.31 2.68 16.88
N THR A 433 24.98 2.55 15.73
CA THR A 433 25.92 3.53 15.18
C THR A 433 25.82 3.60 13.66
N HIS A 434 26.10 4.77 13.09
CA HIS A 434 26.17 5.00 11.64
C HIS A 434 27.62 5.09 11.12
N LEU A 435 28.61 5.05 12.02
CA LEU A 435 30.04 5.08 11.69
C LEU A 435 30.75 3.95 12.45
N PRO A 436 30.54 2.68 12.07
CA PRO A 436 31.28 1.58 12.68
C PRO A 436 32.77 1.71 12.36
N ASP A 437 33.61 1.75 13.39
CA ASP A 437 35.07 1.78 13.27
C ASP A 437 35.69 0.37 13.27
N GLN A 438 34.95 -0.63 13.77
CA GLN A 438 35.29 -2.06 13.73
C GLN A 438 34.45 -2.84 12.69
N LEU A 439 34.83 -4.10 12.42
CA LEU A 439 34.07 -4.99 11.54
C LEU A 439 32.63 -5.21 12.06
N LEU A 440 32.49 -5.38 13.38
CA LEU A 440 31.21 -5.35 14.08
C LEU A 440 31.33 -4.38 15.27
N ASP A 441 30.64 -3.25 15.20
CA ASP A 441 30.59 -2.22 16.26
C ASP A 441 29.16 -2.18 16.85
N VAL A 442 28.99 -2.69 18.06
CA VAL A 442 27.70 -2.67 18.77
C VAL A 442 27.76 -1.64 19.88
N ARG A 443 26.98 -0.55 19.75
CA ARG A 443 26.91 0.52 20.74
C ARG A 443 25.57 0.49 21.48
N GLY A 444 25.59 0.90 22.76
CA GLY A 444 24.43 0.91 23.66
C GLY A 444 24.47 -0.17 24.75
N THR A 445 23.37 -0.35 25.49
CA THR A 445 23.25 -1.32 26.60
C THR A 445 22.93 -2.75 26.14
N SER A 446 23.08 -3.02 24.84
CA SER A 446 22.69 -4.27 24.19
C SER A 446 23.53 -5.45 24.67
N GLN A 447 22.89 -6.43 25.32
CA GLN A 447 23.51 -7.72 25.60
C GLN A 447 23.46 -8.60 24.33
N ILE A 448 24.59 -9.16 23.89
CA ILE A 448 24.60 -10.22 22.87
C ILE A 448 24.15 -11.52 23.57
N LYS A 449 22.84 -11.78 23.56
CA LYS A 449 22.26 -13.02 24.10
C LYS A 449 22.25 -14.11 23.02
N LEU A 450 23.09 -15.12 23.20
CA LEU A 450 23.16 -16.28 22.32
C LEU A 450 22.29 -17.37 22.95
N ASN A 451 21.16 -17.74 22.34
CA ASN A 451 20.26 -18.79 22.84
C ASN A 451 20.84 -20.18 22.47
N SER A 452 20.93 -21.14 23.40
CA SER A 452 21.18 -22.55 23.03
C SER A 452 20.11 -23.45 23.61
N SER A 453 19.45 -24.18 22.73
CA SER A 453 18.69 -25.39 23.06
C SER A 453 19.39 -26.68 22.63
N ILE A 454 20.68 -26.64 22.25
CA ILE A 454 21.45 -27.81 21.76
C ILE A 454 22.95 -27.73 22.11
N SER A 455 23.57 -28.91 22.21
CA SER A 455 24.87 -29.24 22.79
C SER A 455 26.12 -28.73 22.05
N SER A 456 26.19 -27.47 21.62
CA SER A 456 27.35 -26.90 20.94
C SER A 456 27.45 -25.37 21.18
N PRO A 457 28.67 -24.81 21.23
CA PRO A 457 28.94 -23.55 21.92
C PRO A 457 28.28 -22.31 21.31
N HIS A 458 28.02 -21.33 22.18
CA HIS A 458 27.27 -20.11 21.87
C HIS A 458 28.07 -19.03 21.12
N LEU A 459 29.39 -18.94 21.29
CA LEU A 459 30.28 -18.01 20.57
C LEU A 459 31.54 -18.78 20.13
N ILE A 460 31.74 -18.93 18.82
CA ILE A 460 32.94 -19.53 18.25
C ILE A 460 33.87 -18.40 17.84
N LEU A 461 35.03 -18.32 18.49
CA LEU A 461 36.13 -17.44 18.09
C LEU A 461 37.10 -18.30 17.27
N HIS A 462 37.18 -18.04 15.96
CA HIS A 462 38.07 -18.76 15.04
C HIS A 462 39.37 -17.97 14.85
N GLU A 463 40.51 -18.63 15.02
CA GLU A 463 41.85 -18.09 14.78
C GLU A 463 42.49 -18.92 13.67
N GLU A 464 42.89 -18.28 12.56
CA GLU A 464 43.45 -18.98 11.39
C GLU A 464 44.93 -19.31 11.57
N SER A 465 45.61 -18.63 12.50
CA SER A 465 47.01 -18.90 12.82
C SER A 465 47.15 -20.12 13.74
N THR A 466 48.02 -21.07 13.38
CA THR A 466 48.40 -22.18 14.28
C THR A 466 49.27 -21.75 15.47
N THR A 467 49.70 -20.48 15.46
CA THR A 467 50.61 -19.92 16.48
C THR A 467 49.93 -18.95 17.44
N ASP A 468 48.77 -18.40 17.09
CA ASP A 468 48.07 -17.38 17.90
C ASP A 468 46.88 -17.95 18.71
N PHE A 469 46.27 -17.11 19.56
CA PHE A 469 45.11 -17.43 20.38
C PHE A 469 43.89 -16.64 19.95
N ALA A 470 42.74 -17.31 19.88
CA ALA A 470 41.44 -16.64 19.82
C ALA A 470 41.15 -15.99 21.18
N ARG A 471 40.84 -14.68 21.20
CA ARG A 471 40.76 -13.89 22.44
C ARG A 471 39.40 -13.23 22.64
N LEU A 472 38.88 -13.30 23.86
CA LEU A 472 37.80 -12.46 24.39
C LEU A 472 38.41 -11.48 25.41
N LYS A 473 38.51 -10.21 25.03
CA LYS A 473 39.12 -9.14 25.86
C LYS A 473 38.03 -8.33 26.57
N PHE A 474 38.17 -8.18 27.88
CA PHE A 474 37.36 -7.35 28.76
C PHE A 474 38.18 -6.12 29.15
N ASN A 475 37.75 -4.94 28.69
CA ASN A 475 38.39 -3.67 28.98
C ASN A 475 37.51 -2.83 29.91
N ASN A 476 38.14 -2.07 30.80
CA ASN A 476 37.49 -1.00 31.53
C ASN A 476 38.04 0.33 31.00
N SER A 477 37.17 1.22 30.54
CA SER A 477 37.57 2.53 29.97
C SER A 477 38.32 3.43 30.96
N ASN A 478 38.19 3.16 32.27
CA ASN A 478 38.75 3.99 33.34
C ASN A 478 39.97 3.35 34.04
N ALA A 479 40.48 2.22 33.56
CA ALA A 479 41.63 1.54 34.14
C ALA A 479 42.59 1.00 33.06
N GLU A 480 43.90 1.04 33.32
CA GLU A 480 44.94 0.52 32.40
C GLU A 480 44.99 -1.02 32.34
N THR A 481 44.15 -1.72 33.09
CA THR A 481 44.17 -3.18 33.18
C THR A 481 43.04 -3.82 32.39
N SER A 482 43.39 -4.71 31.44
CA SER A 482 42.43 -5.55 30.75
C SER A 482 42.55 -7.03 31.13
N TRP A 483 41.43 -7.73 31.06
CA TRP A 483 41.38 -9.18 31.22
C TRP A 483 41.14 -9.82 29.87
N THR A 484 41.85 -10.89 29.55
CA THR A 484 41.67 -11.62 28.30
C THR A 484 41.51 -13.10 28.58
N ILE A 485 40.46 -13.71 28.03
CA ILE A 485 40.32 -15.15 27.94
C ILE A 485 40.81 -15.54 26.54
N ALA A 486 41.86 -16.35 26.46
CA ALA A 486 42.55 -16.70 25.22
C ALA A 486 42.58 -18.22 25.04
N GLY A 487 41.90 -18.73 24.02
CA GLY A 487 41.86 -20.15 23.69
C GLY A 487 42.69 -20.47 22.45
N ARG A 488 43.45 -21.56 22.50
CA ARG A 488 44.11 -22.15 21.33
C ARG A 488 43.81 -23.65 21.28
N PRO A 489 42.78 -24.07 20.53
CA PRO A 489 42.62 -25.48 20.20
C PRO A 489 43.73 -25.91 19.25
N LYS A 490 44.32 -27.09 19.49
CA LYS A 490 45.29 -27.74 18.59
C LYS A 490 44.71 -29.06 18.07
N SER A 491 45.35 -29.63 17.04
CA SER A 491 44.92 -30.89 16.43
C SER A 491 44.90 -32.08 17.41
N ASP A 492 45.61 -31.97 18.53
CA ASP A 492 45.60 -32.90 19.65
C ASP A 492 45.03 -32.23 20.92
N THR A 493 44.26 -32.99 21.70
CA THR A 493 43.67 -32.50 22.95
C THR A 493 44.75 -32.08 23.95
N THR A 494 45.86 -32.79 23.99
CA THR A 494 46.98 -32.57 24.92
C THR A 494 47.70 -31.24 24.77
N SER A 495 47.67 -30.63 23.58
CA SER A 495 48.34 -29.34 23.34
C SER A 495 47.38 -28.15 23.29
N SER A 496 46.09 -28.39 23.44
CA SER A 496 45.07 -27.34 23.49
C SER A 496 45.20 -26.55 24.80
N GLN A 497 45.11 -25.22 24.72
CA GLN A 497 45.35 -24.32 25.85
C GLN A 497 44.23 -23.29 25.98
N LEU A 498 43.78 -23.02 27.21
CA LEU A 498 42.89 -21.92 27.56
C LEU A 498 43.57 -21.08 28.64
N HIS A 499 43.87 -19.84 28.34
CA HIS A 499 44.54 -18.91 29.24
C HIS A 499 43.58 -17.82 29.72
N PHE A 500 43.72 -17.47 30.99
CA PHE A 500 43.21 -16.24 31.57
C PHE A 500 44.40 -15.33 31.79
N TYR A 501 44.39 -14.19 31.12
CA TYR A 501 45.47 -13.24 31.06
C TYR A 501 45.02 -11.91 31.66
N LEU A 502 45.89 -11.29 32.46
CA LEU A 502 45.70 -9.94 32.98
C LEU A 502 46.86 -9.06 32.50
N GLU A 503 46.52 -7.97 31.83
CA GLU A 503 47.50 -7.01 31.32
C GLU A 503 48.35 -6.43 32.46
N GLY A 504 49.68 -6.43 32.28
CA GLY A 504 50.65 -6.04 33.32
C GLY A 504 51.02 -7.14 34.34
N VAL A 505 50.25 -8.24 34.42
CA VAL A 505 50.51 -9.36 35.35
C VAL A 505 50.94 -10.64 34.63
N GLY A 506 50.45 -10.86 33.39
CA GLY A 506 50.72 -12.07 32.60
C GLY A 506 49.61 -13.13 32.74
N ASN A 507 49.92 -14.38 32.36
CA ASN A 507 48.98 -15.49 32.52
C ASN A 507 48.75 -15.80 34.00
N ILE A 508 47.51 -15.61 34.46
CA ILE A 508 47.12 -15.87 35.84
C ILE A 508 46.60 -17.30 36.02
N MET A 509 45.97 -17.85 34.99
CA MET A 509 45.52 -19.24 34.95
C MET A 509 45.66 -19.79 33.53
N SER A 510 46.09 -21.03 33.40
CA SER A 510 46.11 -21.76 32.14
C SER A 510 45.53 -23.15 32.34
N VAL A 511 44.59 -23.55 31.50
CA VAL A 511 44.03 -24.90 31.43
C VAL A 511 44.58 -25.56 30.17
N HIS A 512 45.18 -26.73 30.32
CA HIS A 512 45.65 -27.56 29.20
C HIS A 512 44.65 -28.69 28.96
N GLY A 513 44.45 -29.07 27.70
CA GLY A 513 43.55 -30.16 27.33
C GLY A 513 44.07 -31.56 27.69
N SER A 514 45.17 -31.65 28.44
CA SER A 514 45.63 -32.85 29.16
C SER A 514 45.14 -32.89 30.62
N ASP A 515 44.00 -32.25 30.92
CA ASP A 515 43.39 -32.14 32.27
C ASP A 515 44.29 -31.49 33.33
N ARG A 516 45.11 -30.51 32.94
CA ARG A 516 46.01 -29.79 33.87
C ARG A 516 45.64 -28.33 33.99
N VAL A 517 45.66 -27.81 35.21
CA VAL A 517 45.42 -26.41 35.52
C VAL A 517 46.67 -25.80 36.17
N GLY A 518 47.22 -24.78 35.54
CA GLY A 518 48.31 -23.97 36.07
C GLY A 518 47.79 -22.63 36.57
N ILE A 519 48.06 -22.25 37.82
CA ILE A 519 47.87 -20.89 38.31
C ILE A 519 49.24 -20.21 38.27
N ARG A 520 49.37 -19.18 37.43
CA ARG A 520 50.61 -18.40 37.20
C ARG A 520 51.80 -19.25 36.73
N LYS A 521 51.48 -20.37 36.07
CA LYS A 521 52.40 -21.29 35.41
C LYS A 521 51.75 -21.73 34.11
N THR A 522 52.41 -21.45 32.98
CA THR A 522 51.89 -21.72 31.63
C THR A 522 52.06 -23.17 31.18
N SER A 523 52.90 -23.95 31.87
CA SER A 523 53.17 -25.36 31.58
C SER A 523 53.09 -26.15 32.89
N PRO A 524 51.88 -26.50 33.35
CA PRO A 524 51.71 -27.25 34.61
C PRO A 524 52.26 -28.68 34.49
N GLU A 525 53.09 -29.06 35.45
CA GLU A 525 53.73 -30.38 35.54
C GLU A 525 52.85 -31.41 36.29
N SER A 526 51.77 -30.94 36.93
CA SER A 526 50.81 -31.71 37.73
C SER A 526 49.37 -31.34 37.34
N ALA A 527 48.39 -32.11 37.82
CA ALA A 527 46.95 -31.83 37.59
C ALA A 527 46.55 -30.42 38.05
N LEU A 528 47.10 -29.96 39.18
CA LEU A 528 47.04 -28.57 39.63
C LEU A 528 48.46 -28.10 39.99
N HIS A 529 48.96 -27.06 39.31
CA HIS A 529 50.27 -26.46 39.57
C HIS A 529 50.08 -24.99 39.94
N ILE A 530 50.36 -24.63 41.18
CA ILE A 530 50.23 -23.24 41.66
C ILE A 530 51.63 -22.67 41.88
N ASN A 531 51.95 -21.60 41.14
CA ASN A 531 53.20 -20.89 41.31
C ASN A 531 52.95 -19.55 42.02
N ALA A 532 53.29 -19.49 43.31
CA ALA A 532 53.06 -18.31 44.14
C ALA A 532 53.95 -17.12 43.72
N LYS A 533 53.51 -15.90 44.02
CA LYS A 533 54.37 -14.70 43.90
C LYS A 533 55.44 -14.77 44.99
N PRO A 534 56.66 -14.30 44.75
CA PRO A 534 57.59 -14.01 45.84
C PRO A 534 56.88 -13.09 46.86
N ASN A 535 56.86 -13.49 48.13
CA ASN A 535 56.22 -12.80 49.26
C ASN A 535 54.69 -12.93 49.40
N ASP A 536 53.99 -13.65 48.53
CA ASP A 536 52.58 -14.02 48.71
C ASP A 536 52.45 -15.44 49.28
N ASN A 537 51.35 -15.71 50.00
CA ASN A 537 50.99 -17.08 50.37
C ASN A 537 50.59 -17.87 49.10
N GLY A 538 50.94 -19.16 49.03
CA GLY A 538 50.82 -19.97 47.82
C GLY A 538 49.42 -20.50 47.53
N LEU A 539 48.87 -21.35 48.40
CA LEU A 539 47.54 -21.94 48.27
C LEU A 539 46.80 -21.79 49.59
N ARG A 540 45.57 -21.28 49.54
CA ARG A 540 44.64 -21.23 50.66
C ARG A 540 43.42 -22.11 50.35
N VAL A 541 43.11 -23.06 51.21
CA VAL A 541 41.84 -23.78 51.20
C VAL A 541 41.04 -23.30 52.40
N GLN A 542 39.84 -22.77 52.15
CA GLN A 542 38.94 -22.27 53.19
C GLN A 542 37.66 -23.10 53.28
N LEU A 543 37.12 -23.20 54.49
CA LEU A 543 35.77 -23.71 54.74
C LEU A 543 35.04 -22.70 55.63
N ASN A 544 33.90 -22.19 55.19
CA ASN A 544 33.13 -21.13 55.90
C ASN A 544 34.00 -19.91 56.27
N ASN A 545 34.78 -19.39 55.31
CA ASN A 545 35.75 -18.29 55.46
C ASN A 545 36.96 -18.58 56.38
N ASN A 546 37.00 -19.71 57.09
CA ASN A 546 38.15 -20.09 57.89
C ASN A 546 39.21 -20.80 57.06
N THR A 547 40.49 -20.50 57.27
CA THR A 547 41.57 -21.21 56.59
C THR A 547 41.74 -22.59 57.19
N ARG A 548 41.76 -23.62 56.36
CA ARG A 548 42.02 -24.99 56.78
C ARG A 548 43.37 -25.49 56.29
N PHE A 549 43.85 -24.93 55.19
CA PHE A 549 45.18 -25.19 54.66
C PHE A 549 45.73 -23.90 54.05
N LEU A 550 46.95 -23.54 54.42
CA LEU A 550 47.65 -22.38 53.90
C LEU A 550 49.12 -22.72 53.65
N VAL A 551 49.57 -22.59 52.41
CA VAL A 551 51.00 -22.52 52.11
C VAL A 551 51.44 -21.08 52.29
N LEU A 552 52.30 -20.84 53.28
CA LEU A 552 52.82 -19.53 53.63
C LEU A 552 53.91 -19.08 52.65
N LYS A 553 54.11 -17.76 52.53
CA LYS A 553 55.14 -17.16 51.68
C LYS A 553 56.58 -17.64 51.95
N ASN A 554 56.86 -18.13 53.16
CA ASN A 554 58.17 -18.66 53.57
C ASN A 554 58.31 -20.18 53.33
N GLY A 555 57.33 -20.82 52.66
CA GLY A 555 57.30 -22.26 52.44
C GLY A 555 56.72 -23.09 53.60
N GLY A 556 56.34 -22.45 54.71
CA GLY A 556 55.64 -23.11 55.80
C GLY A 556 54.25 -23.58 55.39
N ILE A 557 53.79 -24.70 55.92
CA ILE A 557 52.42 -25.21 55.72
C ILE A 557 51.68 -25.06 57.05
N SER A 558 50.59 -24.31 57.04
CA SER A 558 49.68 -24.18 58.18
C SER A 558 48.38 -24.94 57.89
N MET A 559 47.98 -25.80 58.82
CA MET A 559 46.76 -26.60 58.76
C MET A 559 45.88 -26.23 59.95
N GLY A 560 44.64 -25.82 59.72
CA GLY A 560 43.65 -25.49 60.76
C GLY A 560 43.58 -24.04 61.26
N ALA A 561 44.34 -23.09 60.70
CA ALA A 561 44.42 -21.72 61.25
C ALA A 561 43.19 -20.82 61.00
N ASN A 562 42.56 -20.32 62.06
CA ASN A 562 41.63 -19.19 61.99
C ASN A 562 42.42 -17.87 62.08
N ASN A 563 42.47 -17.12 60.97
CA ASN A 563 42.92 -15.72 60.82
C ASN A 563 44.33 -15.30 61.34
N ASN A 564 45.17 -14.93 60.37
CA ASN A 564 46.24 -13.91 60.36
C ASN A 564 47.34 -13.82 61.43
N ASP A 565 47.36 -14.60 62.50
CA ASP A 565 48.52 -14.65 63.41
C ASP A 565 49.25 -16.00 63.31
N VAL A 566 50.40 -15.98 62.64
CA VAL A 566 51.26 -17.14 62.41
C VAL A 566 52.53 -17.05 63.27
N THR A 567 52.38 -16.62 64.52
CA THR A 567 53.49 -16.59 65.51
C THR A 567 53.52 -17.83 66.40
N ASN A 568 52.45 -18.64 66.40
CA ASN A 568 52.42 -20.00 66.95
C ASN A 568 51.71 -20.91 65.95
N SER A 569 52.48 -21.60 65.11
CA SER A 569 51.92 -22.59 64.18
C SER A 569 51.96 -23.97 64.81
N ASP A 570 50.91 -24.32 65.55
CA ASP A 570 50.67 -25.73 65.88
C ASP A 570 49.99 -26.41 64.70
N VAL A 571 50.58 -27.52 64.28
CA VAL A 571 50.01 -28.43 63.27
C VAL A 571 48.92 -29.24 63.98
N TYR A 572 47.67 -28.78 63.88
CA TYR A 572 46.54 -29.55 64.38
C TYR A 572 46.13 -30.62 63.37
N ILE A 573 46.59 -31.85 63.58
CA ILE A 573 46.20 -33.01 62.79
C ILE A 573 45.26 -33.85 63.66
N ALA A 574 43.97 -33.74 63.38
CA ALA A 574 42.91 -34.37 64.15
C ALA A 574 42.87 -35.91 64.06
N ASN A 575 43.86 -36.57 63.45
CA ASN A 575 43.99 -38.03 63.56
C ASN A 575 45.42 -38.59 63.30
N GLN A 576 46.05 -38.44 62.11
CA GLN A 576 47.43 -38.96 61.86
C GLN A 576 48.25 -38.20 60.79
N LEU A 577 49.57 -38.08 61.01
CA LEU A 577 50.59 -37.60 60.07
C LEU A 577 51.48 -38.77 59.61
N TYR A 578 51.41 -39.17 58.34
CA TYR A 578 52.24 -40.24 57.79
C TYR A 578 53.53 -39.69 57.17
N PHE A 579 54.70 -40.08 57.70
CA PHE A 579 55.93 -40.07 56.92
C PHE A 579 56.12 -41.48 56.36
N SER A 580 56.00 -41.64 55.04
CA SER A 580 56.17 -42.96 54.45
C SER A 580 57.65 -43.34 54.42
N GLY A 581 57.98 -44.35 55.21
CA GLY A 581 59.22 -45.11 55.13
C GLY A 581 58.86 -46.58 55.16
N ILE A 582 59.31 -47.32 54.14
CA ILE A 582 58.99 -48.71 53.86
C ILE A 582 59.23 -49.59 55.12
N ASN A 583 58.22 -50.41 55.46
CA ASN A 583 58.21 -51.49 56.46
C ASN A 583 58.12 -51.09 57.95
N ASN A 584 56.88 -50.82 58.37
CA ASN A 584 56.26 -51.05 59.70
C ASN A 584 57.16 -51.46 60.88
N LEU A 585 57.53 -50.48 61.72
CA LEU A 585 57.28 -50.41 63.18
C LEU A 585 58.14 -49.28 63.80
N PRO A 586 57.55 -48.35 64.57
CA PRO A 586 58.30 -47.78 65.69
C PRO A 586 57.49 -47.68 67.00
N THR A 587 58.12 -48.20 68.06
CA THR A 587 57.86 -47.94 69.48
C THR A 587 58.51 -46.61 69.91
N HIS A 588 57.93 -45.93 70.90
CA HIS A 588 58.06 -44.49 71.17
C HIS A 588 59.43 -44.03 71.73
N ARG A 589 59.71 -42.71 71.65
CA ARG A 589 60.15 -41.83 72.77
C ARG A 589 60.46 -40.38 72.34
N ILE A 590 60.06 -39.40 73.16
CA ILE A 590 60.77 -38.11 73.36
C ILE A 590 61.06 -38.00 74.87
N HIS A 591 62.27 -37.58 75.21
CA HIS A 591 62.85 -37.58 76.57
C HIS A 591 63.12 -36.11 76.97
N LEU A 592 62.73 -35.70 78.18
CA LEU A 592 63.12 -34.41 78.77
C LEU A 592 63.61 -34.64 80.21
N PRO A 593 64.81 -34.14 80.59
CA PRO A 593 65.48 -34.49 81.84
C PRO A 593 64.93 -33.72 83.06
N ASN A 594 65.01 -34.37 84.22
CA ASN A 594 64.59 -33.93 85.54
C ASN A 594 65.79 -33.36 86.30
N ASP A 595 65.72 -32.10 86.75
CA ASP A 595 66.65 -31.52 87.74
C ASP A 595 65.83 -30.79 88.82
N SER A 596 66.21 -30.95 90.07
CA SER A 596 65.28 -31.07 91.20
C SER A 596 65.26 -29.88 92.17
N ASP A 597 65.22 -28.64 91.70
CA ASP A 597 65.18 -27.47 92.61
C ASP A 597 64.26 -26.31 92.21
N ASP A 598 63.41 -26.41 91.19
CA ASP A 598 62.35 -25.41 91.00
C ASP A 598 61.09 -25.98 90.35
N ALA A 599 59.95 -25.64 90.93
CA ALA A 599 58.63 -26.18 90.61
C ALA A 599 58.03 -25.51 89.37
N ASP A 600 57.82 -26.28 88.29
CA ASP A 600 56.52 -26.47 87.62
C ASP A 600 56.72 -27.23 86.30
N GLY A 601 56.34 -28.51 86.30
CA GLY A 601 56.23 -29.35 85.14
C GLY A 601 54.90 -30.08 85.15
N LYS A 602 53.81 -29.36 84.85
CA LYS A 602 52.47 -29.93 84.72
C LYS A 602 52.25 -30.41 83.28
N GLY A 603 52.18 -31.73 83.11
CA GLY A 603 51.60 -32.37 81.94
C GLY A 603 50.14 -32.70 82.19
N LEU A 604 49.23 -31.94 81.56
CA LEU A 604 47.81 -32.26 81.47
C LEU A 604 47.63 -33.36 80.42
N ALA A 605 47.22 -34.54 80.84
CA ALA A 605 46.73 -35.59 79.96
C ALA A 605 45.28 -35.26 79.57
N TYR A 606 45.01 -35.10 78.27
CA TYR A 606 43.65 -34.98 77.76
C TYR A 606 43.20 -36.32 77.14
N GLU A 607 42.14 -36.87 77.74
CA GLU A 607 41.22 -37.94 77.32
C GLU A 607 41.59 -39.43 77.43
N TRP A 608 40.69 -40.16 78.09
CA TRP A 608 40.53 -41.62 77.98
C TRP A 608 39.78 -41.93 76.68
N ALA A 609 40.47 -42.55 75.71
CA ALA A 609 39.78 -43.15 74.58
C ALA A 609 38.94 -44.35 75.06
N VAL A 610 37.61 -44.18 75.11
CA VAL A 610 36.68 -45.31 75.29
C VAL A 610 36.66 -46.11 73.98
N TYR A 611 37.32 -47.27 73.97
CA TYR A 611 37.38 -48.11 72.77
C TYR A 611 35.99 -48.63 72.39
N SER A 612 35.45 -48.14 71.28
CA SER A 612 34.10 -48.47 70.76
C SER A 612 34.17 -49.38 69.51
N ASP A 613 35.28 -50.09 69.29
CA ASP A 613 35.51 -50.98 68.15
C ASP A 613 34.51 -52.15 68.15
N GLY A 614 33.91 -52.46 66.99
CA GLY A 614 32.90 -53.51 66.87
C GLY A 614 33.39 -54.91 67.24
N ARG A 615 34.70 -55.18 67.17
CA ARG A 615 35.30 -56.48 67.53
C ARG A 615 35.35 -56.74 69.03
N VAL A 616 35.32 -55.68 69.84
CA VAL A 616 35.33 -55.79 71.31
C VAL A 616 33.91 -55.78 71.90
N LYS A 617 32.87 -55.87 71.08
CA LYS A 617 31.45 -55.88 71.46
C LYS A 617 30.79 -57.21 71.09
N LYS A 618 29.86 -57.68 71.92
CA LYS A 618 29.07 -58.90 71.70
C LYS A 618 27.61 -58.63 72.07
N ASN A 619 26.66 -59.25 71.36
CA ASN A 619 25.21 -59.06 71.53
C ASN A 619 24.76 -57.60 71.29
N VAL A 620 25.11 -57.05 70.12
CA VAL A 620 24.72 -55.69 69.72
C VAL A 620 23.29 -55.72 69.20
N GLU A 621 22.35 -55.26 70.01
CA GLU A 621 20.92 -55.14 69.67
C GLU A 621 20.54 -53.65 69.46
N PRO A 622 19.49 -53.34 68.68
CA PRO A 622 18.97 -51.99 68.58
C PRO A 622 18.55 -51.47 69.96
N LEU A 623 18.86 -50.20 70.24
CA LEU A 623 18.49 -49.56 71.50
C LEU A 623 16.97 -49.64 71.71
N ALA A 624 16.51 -50.05 72.89
CA ALA A 624 15.07 -50.17 73.16
C ALA A 624 14.38 -48.81 73.27
N TYR A 625 15.08 -47.80 73.79
CA TYR A 625 14.60 -46.42 73.96
C TYR A 625 14.47 -45.69 72.62
N GLY A 626 13.49 -44.80 72.49
CA GLY A 626 13.25 -43.99 71.30
C GLY A 626 12.73 -42.59 71.60
N LEU A 627 12.16 -41.94 70.58
CA LEU A 627 11.67 -40.56 70.69
C LEU A 627 10.60 -40.40 71.79
N ALA A 628 9.73 -41.39 71.98
CA ALA A 628 8.68 -41.35 73.01
C ALA A 628 9.25 -41.30 74.44
N ASP A 629 10.35 -42.03 74.70
CA ASP A 629 10.98 -42.07 76.02
C ASP A 629 11.73 -40.77 76.32
N VAL A 630 12.39 -40.20 75.32
CA VAL A 630 13.05 -38.87 75.45
C VAL A 630 12.02 -37.77 75.72
N LEU A 631 10.84 -37.83 75.08
CA LEU A 631 9.75 -36.88 75.33
C LEU A 631 9.12 -37.01 76.72
N ALA A 632 9.31 -38.14 77.40
CA ALA A 632 8.87 -38.36 78.78
C ALA A 632 9.88 -37.87 79.83
N LEU A 633 11.12 -37.52 79.44
CA LEU A 633 12.11 -36.94 80.34
C LEU A 633 11.76 -35.48 80.68
N ASN A 634 11.92 -35.11 81.94
CA ASN A 634 11.64 -33.77 82.42
C ASN A 634 12.95 -33.00 82.68
N PRO A 635 13.46 -32.21 81.73
CA PRO A 635 14.62 -31.36 81.98
C PRO A 635 14.24 -30.24 82.94
N VAL A 636 15.05 -30.07 83.98
CA VAL A 636 14.81 -29.08 85.04
C VAL A 636 16.04 -28.20 85.24
N SER A 637 15.82 -26.99 85.73
CA SER A 637 16.89 -26.16 86.31
C SER A 637 16.86 -26.31 87.82
N TYR A 638 18.01 -26.50 88.43
CA TYR A 638 18.15 -26.63 89.88
C TYR A 638 19.41 -25.93 90.38
N ASN A 639 19.46 -25.65 91.68
CA ASN A 639 20.66 -25.11 92.32
C ASN A 639 21.43 -26.27 92.96
N HIS A 640 22.64 -26.53 92.45
CA HIS A 640 23.53 -27.57 92.92
C HIS A 640 24.30 -27.07 94.12
N HIS A 641 23.97 -27.58 95.29
CA HIS A 641 24.68 -27.28 96.54
C HIS A 641 25.98 -28.08 96.64
N SER A 642 27.07 -27.47 97.11
CA SER A 642 28.27 -28.23 97.45
C SER A 642 27.99 -29.16 98.63
N SER A 643 28.30 -30.45 98.47
CA SER A 643 27.90 -31.51 99.38
C SER A 643 29.10 -32.34 99.84
N GLN A 644 29.10 -32.75 101.11
CA GLN A 644 30.12 -33.63 101.69
C GLN A 644 29.49 -34.68 102.61
N PHE A 645 29.93 -35.93 102.51
CA PHE A 645 29.56 -36.99 103.44
C PHE A 645 30.46 -36.95 104.68
N ASN A 646 29.85 -37.01 105.87
CA ASN A 646 30.58 -37.24 107.12
C ASN A 646 29.91 -38.34 107.95
N THR A 647 30.41 -38.60 109.16
CA THR A 647 29.91 -39.64 110.06
C THR A 647 28.43 -39.52 110.46
N ASN A 648 27.77 -38.40 110.19
CA ASN A 648 26.34 -38.14 110.48
C ASN A 648 25.46 -38.10 109.21
N GLY A 649 25.99 -38.45 108.03
CA GLY A 649 25.29 -38.43 106.75
C GLY A 649 25.67 -37.25 105.85
N LEU A 650 24.89 -37.04 104.77
CA LEU A 650 25.13 -35.98 103.79
C LEU A 650 24.90 -34.59 104.40
N GLN A 651 25.92 -33.72 104.34
CA GLN A 651 25.81 -32.31 104.69
C GLN A 651 25.84 -31.46 103.42
N LEU A 652 24.83 -30.60 103.27
CA LEU A 652 24.75 -29.62 102.19
C LEU A 652 25.18 -28.25 102.72
N THR A 653 26.01 -27.55 101.95
CA THR A 653 26.37 -26.17 102.23
C THR A 653 25.34 -25.20 101.63
N ASN A 654 25.29 -23.97 102.13
CA ASN A 654 24.40 -22.93 101.59
C ASN A 654 24.94 -22.29 100.29
N GLU A 655 26.14 -22.68 99.85
CA GLU A 655 26.70 -22.27 98.55
C GLU A 655 26.14 -23.18 97.46
N PHE A 656 25.59 -22.58 96.41
CA PHE A 656 25.03 -23.29 95.27
C PHE A 656 25.38 -22.64 93.94
N GLU A 657 25.48 -23.46 92.90
CA GLU A 657 25.56 -23.01 91.51
C GLU A 657 24.28 -23.41 90.76
N SER A 658 23.78 -22.54 89.89
CA SER A 658 22.56 -22.83 89.14
C SER A 658 22.91 -23.62 87.88
N GLU A 659 22.35 -24.82 87.77
CA GLU A 659 22.62 -25.76 86.69
C GLU A 659 21.31 -26.19 86.02
N ILE A 660 21.43 -26.66 84.78
CA ILE A 660 20.35 -27.33 84.06
C ILE A 660 20.71 -28.78 83.85
N GLY A 661 19.75 -29.68 84.01
CA GLY A 661 19.98 -31.10 83.84
C GLY A 661 18.73 -31.90 84.15
N PHE A 662 18.94 -33.11 84.66
CA PHE A 662 17.86 -33.97 85.10
C PHE A 662 18.07 -34.42 86.54
N ILE A 663 16.97 -34.73 87.22
CA ILE A 663 17.00 -35.40 88.52
C ILE A 663 17.21 -36.89 88.28
N ALA A 664 18.31 -37.44 88.80
CA ALA A 664 18.73 -38.82 88.56
C ALA A 664 17.64 -39.85 88.89
N GLN A 665 16.88 -39.64 89.96
CA GLN A 665 15.79 -40.53 90.37
C GLN A 665 14.61 -40.53 89.40
N GLU A 666 14.34 -39.39 88.73
CA GLU A 666 13.27 -39.28 87.73
C GLU A 666 13.70 -39.94 86.41
N VAL A 667 14.95 -39.70 85.98
CA VAL A 667 15.49 -40.35 84.78
C VAL A 667 15.54 -41.86 84.94
N HIS A 668 15.89 -42.37 86.13
CA HIS A 668 15.99 -43.81 86.34
C HIS A 668 14.66 -44.55 86.11
N GLN A 669 13.51 -43.88 86.28
CA GLN A 669 12.21 -44.48 85.99
C GLN A 669 11.90 -44.61 84.48
N VAL A 670 12.56 -43.80 83.65
CA VAL A 670 12.35 -43.78 82.18
C VAL A 670 13.49 -44.51 81.46
N ILE A 671 14.74 -44.24 81.85
CA ILE A 671 15.96 -44.82 81.30
C ILE A 671 16.91 -45.16 82.46
N ALA A 672 16.81 -46.39 82.96
CA ALA A 672 17.52 -46.82 84.15
C ALA A 672 19.06 -46.81 83.96
N GLU A 673 19.54 -47.16 82.77
CA GLU A 673 20.95 -47.38 82.42
C GLU A 673 21.77 -46.09 82.30
N ALA A 674 21.10 -44.95 82.13
CA ALA A 674 21.70 -43.62 82.11
C ALA A 674 21.95 -43.07 83.53
N VAL A 675 21.58 -43.84 84.56
CA VAL A 675 21.72 -43.43 85.96
C VAL A 675 22.52 -44.47 86.74
N ASN A 676 23.55 -44.02 87.44
CA ASN A 676 24.32 -44.85 88.35
C ASN A 676 23.71 -44.76 89.76
N GLN A 677 22.92 -45.76 90.12
CA GLN A 677 22.36 -45.90 91.46
C GLN A 677 23.44 -46.42 92.44
N PRO A 678 23.69 -45.75 93.57
CA PRO A 678 24.65 -46.20 94.57
C PRO A 678 24.12 -47.43 95.32
N THR A 679 25.01 -48.35 95.70
CA THR A 679 24.66 -49.55 96.47
C THR A 679 24.30 -49.26 97.94
N ASN A 680 24.75 -48.10 98.46
CA ASN A 680 24.39 -47.57 99.77
C ASN A 680 24.21 -46.04 99.68
N GLU A 681 22.96 -45.57 99.77
CA GLU A 681 22.60 -44.15 99.59
C GLU A 681 23.11 -43.23 100.71
N ASN A 682 23.59 -43.80 101.83
CA ASN A 682 24.16 -43.04 102.94
C ASN A 682 25.64 -42.69 102.74
N GLU A 683 26.31 -43.28 101.75
CA GLU A 683 27.74 -43.09 101.49
C GLU A 683 28.02 -42.47 100.12
N ALA A 684 27.07 -42.57 99.18
CA ALA A 684 27.21 -42.04 97.83
C ALA A 684 25.88 -41.51 97.29
N LEU A 685 25.97 -40.48 96.44
CA LEU A 685 24.82 -39.91 95.74
C LEU A 685 24.53 -40.64 94.43
N TRP A 686 23.28 -40.58 94.00
CA TRP A 686 22.88 -40.95 92.64
C TRP A 686 23.58 -40.02 91.66
N SER A 687 24.13 -40.58 90.59
CA SER A 687 24.79 -39.79 89.56
C SER A 687 24.25 -40.13 88.17
N MET A 688 24.25 -39.12 87.31
CA MET A 688 23.85 -39.22 85.92
C MET A 688 25.05 -39.58 85.05
N ASP A 689 24.90 -40.56 84.17
CA ASP A 689 25.83 -40.84 83.07
C ASP A 689 25.25 -40.23 81.79
N TYR A 690 25.57 -38.95 81.57
CA TYR A 690 25.11 -38.22 80.40
C TYR A 690 25.66 -38.82 79.08
N GLU A 691 26.81 -39.50 79.10
CA GLU A 691 27.38 -40.14 77.91
C GLU A 691 26.51 -41.31 77.43
N ARG A 692 25.86 -42.04 78.34
CA ARG A 692 24.88 -43.09 78.00
C ARG A 692 23.55 -42.54 77.50
N LEU A 693 23.21 -41.31 77.86
CA LEU A 693 22.01 -40.63 77.34
C LEU A 693 22.20 -40.17 75.89
N VAL A 694 23.45 -39.88 75.47
CA VAL A 694 23.76 -39.39 74.10
C VAL A 694 23.27 -40.37 73.02
N PRO A 695 23.53 -41.69 73.06
CA PRO A 695 22.98 -42.63 72.08
C PRO A 695 21.45 -42.68 72.03
N VAL A 696 20.77 -42.51 73.16
CA VAL A 696 19.29 -42.45 73.21
C VAL A 696 18.78 -41.18 72.51
N LEU A 697 19.40 -40.03 72.79
CA LEU A 697 19.08 -38.76 72.13
C LEU A 697 19.38 -38.81 70.63
N VAL A 698 20.48 -39.44 70.22
CA VAL A 698 20.81 -39.64 68.81
C VAL A 698 19.77 -40.51 68.11
N LYS A 699 19.32 -41.60 68.75
CA LYS A 699 18.25 -42.44 68.18
C LYS A 699 16.92 -41.67 68.07
N ALA A 700 16.55 -40.88 69.08
CA ALA A 700 15.37 -40.02 69.01
C ALA A 700 15.46 -38.96 67.88
N ILE A 701 16.65 -38.37 67.65
CA ILE A 701 16.89 -37.44 66.54
C ILE A 701 16.83 -38.16 65.18
N GLN A 702 17.32 -39.40 65.08
CA GLN A 702 17.22 -40.21 63.86
C GLN A 702 15.76 -40.55 63.52
N GLU A 703 14.96 -40.92 64.52
CA GLU A 703 13.52 -41.14 64.36
C GLU A 703 12.81 -39.84 63.94
N LEU A 704 13.13 -38.71 64.58
CA LEU A 704 12.60 -37.39 64.22
C LEU A 704 13.00 -36.93 62.80
N ALA A 705 14.24 -37.20 62.37
CA ALA A 705 14.73 -36.89 61.03
C ALA A 705 14.03 -37.76 59.97
N SER A 706 13.82 -39.05 60.26
CA SER A 706 13.05 -39.95 59.40
C SER A 706 11.60 -39.48 59.23
N ASP A 707 10.97 -39.00 60.30
CA ASP A 707 9.61 -38.44 60.24
C ASP A 707 9.58 -37.15 59.40
N ASN A 708 10.57 -36.28 59.56
CA ASN A 708 10.71 -35.05 58.76
C ASN A 708 10.94 -35.34 57.27
N ASP A 709 11.77 -36.34 56.93
CA ASP A 709 11.98 -36.77 55.54
C ASP A 709 10.71 -37.38 54.92
N ALA A 710 9.96 -38.16 55.70
CA ALA A 710 8.66 -38.69 55.26
C ALA A 710 7.65 -37.56 54.97
N LEU A 711 7.61 -36.53 55.83
CA LEU A 711 6.80 -35.32 55.66
C LEU A 711 7.24 -34.49 54.45
N LEU A 712 8.55 -34.28 54.25
CA LEU A 712 9.10 -33.62 53.07
C LEU A 712 8.74 -34.37 51.78
N GLY A 713 8.87 -35.69 51.76
CA GLY A 713 8.47 -36.51 50.60
C GLY A 713 6.97 -36.50 50.32
N GLN A 714 6.11 -36.30 51.34
CA GLN A 714 4.69 -36.05 51.13
C GLN A 714 4.44 -34.66 50.55
N LEU A 715 5.14 -33.63 51.05
CA LEU A 715 5.04 -32.25 50.57
C LEU A 715 5.51 -32.12 49.11
N GLU A 716 6.58 -32.81 48.72
CA GLU A 716 7.07 -32.85 47.34
C GLU A 716 6.05 -33.51 46.40
N ARG A 717 5.45 -34.63 46.81
CA ARG A 717 4.38 -35.30 46.05
C ARG A 717 3.14 -34.41 45.90
N GLN A 718 2.76 -33.70 46.96
CA GLN A 718 1.65 -32.75 46.93
C GLN A 718 1.95 -31.56 45.99
N THR A 719 3.18 -31.05 46.02
CA THR A 719 3.64 -29.95 45.16
C THR A 719 3.67 -30.37 43.67
N ALA A 720 4.10 -31.59 43.38
CA ALA A 720 4.06 -32.15 42.03
C ALA A 720 2.63 -32.35 41.52
N MET A 721 1.71 -32.79 42.38
CA MET A 721 0.28 -32.89 42.04
C MET A 721 -0.32 -31.53 41.72
N ASN A 722 -0.04 -30.51 42.53
CA ASN A 722 -0.53 -29.15 42.32
C ASN A 722 -0.05 -28.56 40.98
N ARG A 723 1.23 -28.73 40.62
CA ARG A 723 1.72 -28.32 39.28
C ARG A 723 0.99 -29.03 38.14
N ARG A 724 0.64 -30.31 38.31
CA ARG A 724 -0.11 -31.06 37.29
C ARG A 724 -1.54 -30.56 37.16
N TYR A 725 -2.17 -30.14 38.27
CA TYR A 725 -3.47 -29.48 38.23
C TYR A 725 -3.40 -28.10 37.56
N GLU A 726 -2.40 -27.28 37.84
CA GLU A 726 -2.20 -25.98 37.18
C GLU A 726 -2.01 -26.12 35.66
N MET A 727 -1.22 -27.10 35.20
CA MET A 727 -1.06 -27.37 33.76
C MET A 727 -2.38 -27.80 33.11
N ARG A 728 -3.17 -28.65 33.78
CA ARG A 728 -4.50 -29.05 33.27
C ARG A 728 -5.48 -27.88 33.25
N LEU A 729 -5.44 -27.00 34.24
CA LEU A 729 -6.30 -25.82 34.30
C LEU A 729 -5.99 -24.88 33.11
N THR A 730 -4.70 -24.61 32.87
CA THR A 730 -4.23 -23.82 31.72
C THR A 730 -4.68 -24.41 30.38
N GLN A 731 -4.64 -25.74 30.27
CA GLN A 731 -5.06 -26.44 29.05
C GLN A 731 -6.59 -26.34 28.84
N ILE A 732 -7.38 -26.47 29.90
CA ILE A 732 -8.84 -26.27 29.86
C ILE A 732 -9.19 -24.83 29.50
N GLU A 733 -8.50 -23.83 30.07
CA GLU A 733 -8.68 -22.42 29.73
C GLU A 733 -8.41 -22.16 28.24
N SER A 734 -7.37 -22.78 27.67
CA SER A 734 -7.09 -22.68 26.23
C SER A 734 -8.17 -23.32 25.35
N ILE A 735 -8.72 -24.46 25.77
CA ILE A 735 -9.79 -25.17 25.04
C ILE A 735 -11.09 -24.37 25.12
N MET A 736 -11.41 -23.79 26.28
CA MET A 736 -12.57 -22.92 26.43
C MET A 736 -12.47 -21.67 25.55
N ALA A 737 -11.29 -21.05 25.44
CA ALA A 737 -11.07 -19.93 24.53
C ALA A 737 -11.31 -20.33 23.05
N GLN A 738 -10.84 -21.50 22.63
CA GLN A 738 -11.07 -22.02 21.27
C GLN A 738 -12.55 -22.36 21.00
N LEU A 739 -13.27 -22.90 21.99
CA LEU A 739 -14.69 -23.19 21.86
C LEU A 739 -15.56 -21.93 21.80
N ILE A 740 -15.19 -20.86 22.50
CA ILE A 740 -15.86 -19.56 22.39
C ILE A 740 -15.67 -18.99 20.98
N GLU A 741 -14.45 -19.08 20.43
CA GLU A 741 -14.13 -18.61 19.07
C GLU A 741 -14.88 -19.42 17.99
N GLN A 742 -15.09 -20.73 18.20
CA GLN A 742 -15.92 -21.56 17.34
C GLN A 742 -17.42 -21.26 17.47
N GLY A 743 -17.92 -21.00 18.68
CA GLY A 743 -19.33 -20.64 18.91
C GLY A 743 -19.76 -19.33 18.25
N ASP A 744 -18.88 -18.32 18.22
CA ASP A 744 -19.13 -17.07 17.50
C ASP A 744 -19.16 -17.29 15.97
N SER A 745 -18.35 -18.23 15.46
CA SER A 745 -18.36 -18.57 14.04
C SER A 745 -19.61 -19.32 13.58
N GLU A 746 -20.19 -20.20 14.41
CA GLU A 746 -21.42 -20.95 14.06
C GLU A 746 -22.70 -20.12 14.21
N SER A 747 -22.74 -19.16 15.14
CA SER A 747 -23.88 -18.22 15.27
C SER A 747 -24.01 -17.26 14.07
N SER A 748 -22.88 -16.90 13.44
CA SER A 748 -22.88 -16.09 12.22
C SER A 748 -23.38 -16.85 10.98
N ASN A 749 -23.28 -18.18 10.97
CA ASN A 749 -23.61 -19.03 9.82
C ASN A 749 -25.04 -19.60 9.85
N THR A 750 -25.75 -19.48 10.97
CA THR A 750 -27.17 -19.89 11.09
C THR A 750 -28.17 -18.74 10.86
N SER A 751 -27.71 -17.51 10.64
CA SER A 751 -28.55 -16.38 10.18
C SER A 751 -28.63 -16.25 8.65
N MET A 752 -28.01 -17.15 7.88
CA MET A 752 -28.03 -17.16 6.40
C MET A 752 -28.50 -18.51 5.81
N LYS A 753 -29.50 -19.14 6.43
CA LYS A 753 -30.30 -20.19 5.78
C LYS A 753 -31.79 -19.97 5.99
#